data_AF-A0A800KKC7-F1
#
_entry.id   AF-A0A800KKC7-F1
#
_cell.length_a   1.000
_cell.length_b   1.000
_cell.length_c   1.000
_cell.angle_alpha   90.00
_cell.angle_beta   90.00
_cell.angle_gamma   90.00
#
_symmetry.space_group_name_H-M   'P 1'
#
loop_
_entity.id
_entity.type
_entity.pdbx_description
1 polymer ?
#
loop_
_entity_poly.entity_id
_entity_poly.type
_entity_poly.pdbx_seq_one_letter_code
_entity_poly.pdbx_strand_id
1 'polypeptide(L)'
;MLWEQGVEGSNPFTPTTARNKKGVGASGRWVSSDRVRPLPGQSQRGNLGHPGDRLECLLNSVSSGERVRLLGPGSALRGAALPGTEAPIVSVALRVDELARTAPAVPKIELPGSASLALLRQSILVRLLATEDSLDPADSARGLLPALIVGERSGLSASTRDLFTRTGTRHLLALSGLHVSLLAWWIIWPLGDWLARALARALAQITGRAGEHQRRPQPWLGPDPLRALLLLALVPLAGGGAPIWRAAIALALAAVATCLPAAAAPGEVQHRGRRVDGLSLWGLALCLELLISPQSIAHLGLQLSYLATLALIIGLPALGATCPVRVKDTDTLGRARSPWWCIPAQRVLDGIWLGVASSMLAVVATLPVIWAHFGQIAPVGIVATPLAMLPLMGLLATGWLHACAPGILPLEVVHLPGRALIALLEACDQLPATPWPLPERPWPCIVLLTGLAFLGMTRFRRGGRRKGLVLGLALVLGGFLVRPSQAGPDTGAELVVLDVGHGTAALLRVPGEDVWLFDAGSKDRVGVATCVGEQLRRWQTRDLSVVVSHRDRDHSSALPWILERWPPRVAAGALEGTPGWEGQPIDIKRGRVQLPTRGQLELFLLRGSDVPGNEGSRCLEIRWGSWRGLLTGDAEQDGLAGLLEPGILEGPYDLVLLPHHGSESPHLDAFLRRCRPKEIWISCGSPAALGPELDRQGRRWSSTYRAGALVARPLFETVFTP
;
A
#
# COMPACT_ATOMS: atom_id res chain seq x y z
N MET A 1 -32.09 -62.32 -15.37
CA MET A 1 -33.28 -63.19 -15.48
C MET A 1 -33.81 -63.44 -14.07
N LEU A 2 -35.13 -63.64 -13.96
CA LEU A 2 -35.92 -63.72 -12.72
C LEU A 2 -35.97 -62.35 -11.97
N TRP A 3 -37.11 -61.70 -11.70
CA TRP A 3 -38.43 -62.09 -11.13
C TRP A 3 -38.45 -62.10 -9.59
N GLU A 4 -39.50 -61.64 -8.88
CA GLU A 4 -40.66 -60.76 -9.22
C GLU A 4 -41.36 -60.27 -7.93
N GLN A 5 -42.28 -59.29 -8.02
CA GLN A 5 -43.32 -58.88 -7.03
C GLN A 5 -42.80 -58.35 -5.66
N GLY A 6 -43.51 -57.50 -4.91
CA GLY A 6 -44.72 -56.71 -5.20
C GLY A 6 -45.56 -56.46 -3.94
N VAL A 7 -46.21 -55.28 -3.81
CA VAL A 7 -47.34 -54.99 -2.88
C VAL A 7 -46.93 -54.94 -1.37
N GLU A 8 -47.33 -54.02 -0.47
CA GLU A 8 -48.18 -52.80 -0.50
C GLU A 8 -47.80 -51.83 0.65
N GLY A 9 -48.44 -50.66 0.74
CA GLY A 9 -48.87 -50.14 2.05
C GLY A 9 -48.05 -49.04 2.76
N SER A 10 -48.65 -47.86 2.84
CA SER A 10 -48.44 -46.77 3.83
C SER A 10 -47.22 -45.83 3.72
N ASN A 11 -47.55 -44.54 3.63
CA ASN A 11 -46.77 -43.33 3.92
C ASN A 11 -47.49 -42.69 5.16
N PRO A 12 -46.89 -41.81 6.01
CA PRO A 12 -46.05 -40.67 5.61
C PRO A 12 -44.77 -40.45 6.45
N PHE A 13 -44.14 -39.29 6.27
CA PHE A 13 -42.93 -38.76 6.94
C PHE A 13 -41.58 -39.31 6.50
N THR A 14 -41.10 -38.75 5.38
CA THR A 14 -39.72 -38.87 4.88
C THR A 14 -38.80 -37.74 5.38
N PRO A 15 -37.74 -38.04 6.15
CA PRO A 15 -36.56 -37.19 6.26
C PRO A 15 -35.48 -37.66 5.27
N THR A 16 -35.45 -37.09 4.06
CA THR A 16 -34.48 -37.48 3.03
C THR A 16 -33.06 -37.01 3.33
N THR A 17 -32.19 -37.95 3.73
CA THR A 17 -30.74 -37.74 3.73
C THR A 17 -30.19 -37.76 2.30
N ALA A 18 -29.27 -36.85 1.97
CA ALA A 18 -28.72 -36.71 0.63
C ALA A 18 -27.19 -36.48 0.60
N ARG A 19 -26.45 -37.59 0.72
CA ARG A 19 -25.13 -37.85 0.11
C ARG A 19 -24.06 -36.74 0.14
N ASN A 20 -23.14 -36.88 1.10
CA ASN A 20 -21.75 -36.44 0.92
C ASN A 20 -21.03 -37.34 -0.11
N LYS A 21 -20.40 -36.79 -1.17
CA LYS A 21 -19.26 -37.42 -1.88
C LYS A 21 -18.52 -36.51 -2.88
N LYS A 22 -17.19 -36.42 -2.69
CA LYS A 22 -16.11 -36.10 -3.65
C LYS A 22 -16.01 -34.69 -4.27
N GLY A 23 -14.78 -34.16 -4.27
CA GLY A 23 -14.26 -33.30 -5.34
C GLY A 23 -13.89 -31.86 -4.95
N VAL A 24 -12.76 -31.66 -4.24
CA VAL A 24 -12.16 -30.33 -4.12
C VAL A 24 -11.40 -30.00 -5.42
N GLY A 25 -12.16 -29.61 -6.45
CA GLY A 25 -11.64 -28.97 -7.64
C GLY A 25 -12.05 -27.50 -7.62
N ALA A 26 -11.07 -26.59 -7.61
CA ALA A 26 -11.32 -25.13 -7.59
C ALA A 26 -11.78 -24.61 -8.96
N SER A 27 -12.92 -25.11 -9.46
CA SER A 27 -13.52 -24.62 -10.70
C SER A 27 -14.05 -23.21 -10.48
N GLY A 28 -13.45 -22.21 -11.14
CA GLY A 28 -13.81 -20.79 -11.03
C GLY A 28 -15.15 -20.46 -11.67
N ARG A 29 -16.24 -20.92 -11.06
CA ARG A 29 -17.61 -20.75 -11.56
C ARG A 29 -18.09 -19.33 -11.25
N TRP A 30 -18.56 -18.62 -12.26
CA TRP A 30 -19.19 -17.32 -12.09
C TRP A 30 -20.64 -17.49 -11.62
N VAL A 31 -20.97 -16.93 -10.46
CA VAL A 31 -22.36 -16.78 -9.99
C VAL A 31 -22.83 -15.37 -10.32
N SER A 32 -24.03 -15.24 -10.89
CA SER A 32 -24.56 -13.97 -11.40
C SER A 32 -25.94 -13.70 -10.81
N SER A 33 -26.25 -12.44 -10.50
CA SER A 33 -27.45 -12.04 -9.74
C SER A 33 -28.79 -12.31 -10.43
N ASP A 34 -28.78 -12.65 -11.72
CA ASP A 34 -29.93 -13.13 -12.50
C ASP A 34 -30.28 -14.62 -12.24
N ARG A 35 -29.38 -15.39 -11.61
CA ARG A 35 -29.50 -16.87 -11.52
C ARG A 35 -29.77 -17.42 -10.12
N VAL A 36 -29.86 -16.56 -9.11
CA VAL A 36 -30.18 -16.97 -7.73
C VAL A 36 -31.65 -17.36 -7.66
N ARG A 37 -31.94 -18.57 -7.15
CA ARG A 37 -33.31 -18.99 -6.82
C ARG A 37 -33.61 -18.66 -5.35
N PRO A 38 -34.84 -18.22 -5.02
CA PRO A 38 -35.21 -17.94 -3.63
C PRO A 38 -35.13 -19.19 -2.76
N LEU A 39 -34.85 -18.99 -1.46
CA LEU A 39 -34.76 -20.06 -0.47
C LEU A 39 -36.13 -20.73 -0.22
N PRO A 40 -36.17 -22.02 0.14
CA PRO A 40 -37.41 -22.71 0.49
C PRO A 40 -38.15 -21.98 1.63
N GLY A 41 -39.35 -21.48 1.33
CA GLY A 41 -40.17 -20.70 2.27
C GLY A 41 -40.51 -19.27 1.79
N GLN A 42 -39.75 -18.70 0.85
CA GLN A 42 -40.12 -17.44 0.20
C GLN A 42 -41.10 -17.69 -0.97
N SER A 43 -42.10 -16.82 -1.13
CA SER A 43 -43.22 -17.08 -2.06
C SER A 43 -42.83 -16.93 -3.54
N GLN A 44 -43.22 -17.89 -4.39
CA GLN A 44 -42.91 -17.90 -5.82
C GLN A 44 -43.73 -16.92 -6.68
N ARG A 45 -44.59 -16.08 -6.08
CA ARG A 45 -45.46 -15.13 -6.81
C ARG A 45 -45.03 -13.67 -6.75
N GLY A 46 -43.98 -13.35 -6.00
CA GLY A 46 -43.31 -12.05 -6.09
C GLY A 46 -42.12 -12.14 -7.03
N ASN A 47 -42.02 -11.19 -7.99
CA ASN A 47 -40.71 -10.78 -8.47
C ASN A 47 -39.89 -10.33 -7.24
N LEU A 48 -38.60 -10.66 -7.17
CA LEU A 48 -37.67 -10.01 -6.25
C LEU A 48 -37.49 -8.55 -6.73
N GLY A 49 -38.45 -7.69 -6.38
CA GLY A 49 -38.57 -6.33 -6.90
C GLY A 49 -37.54 -5.39 -6.29
N HIS A 50 -37.13 -5.65 -5.04
CA HIS A 50 -36.18 -4.80 -4.35
C HIS A 50 -34.72 -5.29 -4.58
N PRO A 51 -33.77 -4.39 -4.90
CA PRO A 51 -32.37 -4.77 -5.09
C PRO A 51 -31.70 -5.38 -3.85
N GLY A 52 -32.13 -4.95 -2.65
CA GLY A 52 -31.61 -5.46 -1.37
C GLY A 52 -31.83 -6.96 -1.21
N ASP A 53 -33.05 -7.43 -1.42
CA ASP A 53 -33.45 -8.84 -1.28
C ASP A 53 -32.65 -9.75 -2.23
N ARG A 54 -32.35 -9.26 -3.45
CA ARG A 54 -31.47 -9.98 -4.41
C ARG A 54 -30.03 -10.04 -3.92
N LEU A 55 -29.50 -8.94 -3.39
CA LEU A 55 -28.15 -8.88 -2.85
C LEU A 55 -27.99 -9.79 -1.62
N GLU A 56 -28.96 -9.78 -0.71
CA GLU A 56 -28.95 -10.63 0.49
C GLU A 56 -29.12 -12.11 0.13
N CYS A 57 -30.00 -12.46 -0.81
CA CYS A 57 -30.13 -13.83 -1.30
C CYS A 57 -28.87 -14.31 -2.03
N LEU A 58 -28.17 -13.44 -2.77
CA LEU A 58 -26.89 -13.73 -3.41
C LEU A 58 -25.76 -13.92 -2.37
N LEU A 59 -25.65 -13.04 -1.38
CA LEU A 59 -24.64 -13.14 -0.31
C LEU A 59 -24.83 -14.41 0.53
N ASN A 60 -26.07 -14.82 0.77
CA ASN A 60 -26.41 -16.04 1.49
C ASN A 60 -26.36 -17.33 0.64
N SER A 61 -26.01 -17.26 -0.65
CA SER A 61 -25.91 -18.42 -1.55
C SER A 61 -24.52 -18.63 -2.19
N VAL A 62 -23.52 -17.85 -1.77
CA VAL A 62 -22.14 -17.87 -2.29
C VAL A 62 -21.16 -18.34 -1.22
N SER A 63 -20.22 -19.20 -1.60
CA SER A 63 -19.18 -19.74 -0.71
C SER A 63 -17.86 -18.96 -0.78
N SER A 64 -17.06 -19.04 0.29
CA SER A 64 -15.74 -18.42 0.35
C SER A 64 -14.82 -18.92 -0.78
N GLY A 65 -14.38 -18.01 -1.65
CA GLY A 65 -13.51 -18.29 -2.81
C GLY A 65 -14.20 -18.28 -4.18
N GLU A 66 -15.53 -18.18 -4.24
CA GLU A 66 -16.27 -18.06 -5.51
C GLU A 66 -16.23 -16.64 -6.09
N ARG A 67 -16.45 -16.51 -7.41
CA ARG A 67 -16.44 -15.22 -8.12
C ARG A 67 -17.87 -14.80 -8.48
N VAL A 68 -18.28 -13.65 -7.95
CA VAL A 68 -19.65 -13.11 -8.09
C VAL A 68 -19.68 -11.99 -9.11
N ARG A 69 -20.71 -11.97 -9.97
CA ARG A 69 -21.03 -10.87 -10.88
C ARG A 69 -22.36 -10.24 -10.46
N LEU A 70 -22.29 -9.04 -9.89
CA LEU A 70 -23.47 -8.23 -9.58
C LEU A 70 -23.92 -7.48 -10.83
N LEU A 71 -25.12 -7.77 -11.30
CA LEU A 71 -25.85 -7.02 -12.31
C LEU A 71 -27.06 -6.33 -11.64
N GLY A 72 -27.08 -5.01 -11.70
CA GLY A 72 -28.11 -4.15 -11.10
C GLY A 72 -27.75 -2.66 -11.27
N PRO A 73 -28.71 -1.73 -11.08
CA PRO A 73 -28.46 -0.29 -11.19
C PRO A 73 -27.54 0.21 -10.07
N GLY A 74 -26.56 1.04 -10.41
CA GLY A 74 -25.53 1.53 -9.46
C GLY A 74 -26.07 2.34 -8.28
N SER A 75 -27.30 2.84 -8.37
CA SER A 75 -28.03 3.52 -7.28
C SER A 75 -28.38 2.61 -6.10
N ALA A 76 -28.33 1.28 -6.26
CA ALA A 76 -28.69 0.32 -5.20
C ALA A 76 -27.63 0.11 -4.10
N LEU A 77 -26.46 0.78 -4.19
CA LEU A 77 -25.34 0.62 -3.24
C LEU A 77 -25.05 1.87 -2.39
N ARG A 78 -25.94 2.86 -2.40
CA ARG A 78 -26.06 3.93 -1.39
C ARG A 78 -27.53 4.03 -0.98
N GLY A 79 -27.81 4.56 0.21
CA GLY A 79 -29.15 4.48 0.82
C GLY A 79 -30.26 5.10 -0.05
N ALA A 80 -31.42 4.42 -0.11
CA ALA A 80 -32.66 4.93 -0.69
C ALA A 80 -33.14 6.21 0.06
N ALA A 81 -33.91 7.16 -0.49
CA ALA A 81 -34.67 7.35 -1.75
C ALA A 81 -34.97 8.88 -1.89
N LEU A 82 -35.52 9.53 -2.94
CA LEU A 82 -35.88 9.39 -4.38
C LEU A 82 -36.37 10.83 -4.82
N PRO A 83 -36.86 11.15 -6.04
CA PRO A 83 -36.93 10.44 -7.33
C PRO A 83 -36.33 11.22 -8.55
N GLY A 84 -36.35 10.60 -9.74
CA GLY A 84 -36.55 11.33 -11.01
C GLY A 84 -35.35 12.00 -11.70
N THR A 85 -34.48 11.22 -12.34
CA THR A 85 -33.67 11.63 -13.51
C THR A 85 -33.11 10.38 -14.22
N GLU A 86 -32.74 10.49 -15.51
CA GLU A 86 -32.38 9.34 -16.34
C GLU A 86 -30.86 9.17 -16.57
N ALA A 87 -30.45 7.94 -16.89
CA ALA A 87 -29.10 7.49 -17.31
C ALA A 87 -27.96 7.62 -16.25
N PRO A 88 -26.79 6.98 -16.45
CA PRO A 88 -26.42 5.93 -17.41
C PRO A 88 -26.03 4.59 -16.73
N ILE A 89 -25.63 3.59 -17.52
CA ILE A 89 -25.10 2.30 -17.01
C ILE A 89 -23.66 2.49 -16.51
N VAL A 90 -23.42 2.29 -15.21
CA VAL A 90 -22.07 2.34 -14.62
C VAL A 90 -21.56 0.92 -14.35
N SER A 91 -20.61 0.46 -15.16
CA SER A 91 -19.85 -0.77 -14.94
C SER A 91 -18.73 -0.53 -13.90
N VAL A 92 -19.05 -0.69 -12.62
CA VAL A 92 -18.05 -0.57 -11.54
C VAL A 92 -17.08 -1.77 -11.57
N ALA A 93 -15.97 -1.60 -12.30
CA ALA A 93 -14.80 -2.44 -12.15
C ALA A 93 -14.10 -2.09 -10.81
N LEU A 94 -14.28 -2.94 -9.80
CA LEU A 94 -13.56 -2.83 -8.53
C LEU A 94 -12.04 -2.95 -8.78
N ARG A 95 -11.25 -2.12 -8.10
CA ARG A 95 -9.81 -1.99 -8.39
C ARG A 95 -9.01 -3.19 -7.89
N VAL A 96 -7.81 -3.36 -8.44
CA VAL A 96 -6.78 -4.23 -7.83
C VAL A 96 -6.45 -3.77 -6.39
N ASP A 97 -6.61 -2.48 -6.08
CA ASP A 97 -6.54 -1.92 -4.72
C ASP A 97 -7.59 -2.49 -3.75
N GLU A 98 -8.76 -2.89 -4.26
CA GLU A 98 -9.82 -3.51 -3.47
C GLU A 98 -9.62 -5.02 -3.39
N LEU A 99 -9.03 -5.62 -4.43
CA LEU A 99 -8.44 -6.95 -4.38
C LEU A 99 -7.25 -7.04 -3.40
N ALA A 100 -6.57 -5.93 -3.09
CA ALA A 100 -5.51 -5.90 -2.08
C ALA A 100 -6.03 -6.11 -0.64
N ARG A 101 -7.36 -6.15 -0.43
CA ARG A 101 -7.96 -6.72 0.79
C ARG A 101 -7.80 -8.25 0.89
N THR A 102 -7.35 -8.91 -0.18
CA THR A 102 -6.81 -10.28 -0.17
C THR A 102 -5.29 -10.31 -0.29
N ALA A 103 -4.59 -9.44 0.46
CA ALA A 103 -3.46 -9.98 1.23
C ALA A 103 -3.96 -11.26 1.93
N PRO A 104 -3.19 -12.38 1.92
CA PRO A 104 -3.68 -13.66 2.38
C PRO A 104 -4.27 -13.48 3.78
N ALA A 105 -5.55 -13.82 3.93
CA ALA A 105 -6.22 -13.63 5.20
C ALA A 105 -5.48 -14.47 6.23
N VAL A 106 -4.80 -13.79 7.17
CA VAL A 106 -4.50 -14.32 8.51
C VAL A 106 -5.79 -15.02 8.93
N PRO A 107 -5.85 -16.37 8.94
CA PRO A 107 -7.10 -17.12 8.98
C PRO A 107 -8.03 -16.52 10.01
N LYS A 108 -9.26 -16.19 9.59
CA LYS A 108 -10.28 -15.59 10.45
C LYS A 108 -10.58 -16.57 11.57
N ILE A 109 -9.84 -16.43 12.67
CA ILE A 109 -10.21 -16.95 13.98
C ILE A 109 -11.45 -16.14 14.35
N GLU A 110 -12.62 -16.66 14.05
CA GLU A 110 -13.90 -16.06 14.42
C GLU A 110 -14.08 -16.23 15.93
N LEU A 111 -13.43 -15.32 16.67
CA LEU A 111 -13.55 -15.20 18.11
C LEU A 111 -15.05 -15.10 18.48
N PRO A 112 -15.52 -15.82 19.52
CA PRO A 112 -16.89 -15.69 19.99
C PRO A 112 -17.26 -14.22 20.23
N GLY A 113 -18.35 -13.75 19.61
CA GLY A 113 -18.74 -12.33 19.63
C GLY A 113 -18.16 -11.47 18.49
N SER A 114 -17.51 -12.07 17.48
CA SER A 114 -17.00 -11.39 16.28
C SER A 114 -18.03 -10.45 15.62
N ALA A 115 -19.29 -10.90 15.49
CA ALA A 115 -20.39 -10.09 14.96
C ALA A 115 -20.69 -8.86 15.84
N SER A 116 -20.71 -9.02 17.16
CA SER A 116 -20.93 -7.92 18.11
C SER A 116 -19.77 -6.90 18.08
N LEU A 117 -18.53 -7.36 17.92
CA LEU A 117 -17.36 -6.50 17.74
C LEU A 117 -17.36 -5.77 16.38
N ALA A 118 -17.88 -6.41 15.33
CA ALA A 118 -18.06 -5.77 14.03
C ALA A 118 -19.14 -4.67 14.08
N LEU A 119 -20.27 -4.91 14.73
CA LEU A 119 -21.31 -3.90 14.97
C LEU A 119 -20.82 -2.75 15.85
N LEU A 120 -19.99 -3.04 16.87
CA LEU A 120 -19.34 -2.01 17.68
C LEU A 120 -18.35 -1.17 16.84
N ARG A 121 -17.52 -1.80 15.98
CA ARG A 121 -16.66 -1.07 15.04
C ARG A 121 -17.49 -0.19 14.09
N GLN A 122 -18.58 -0.72 13.54
CA GLN A 122 -19.41 0.00 12.59
C GLN A 122 -20.10 1.22 13.23
N SER A 123 -20.65 1.08 14.43
CA SER A 123 -21.26 2.20 15.16
C SER A 123 -20.23 3.26 15.58
N ILE A 124 -19.01 2.88 15.96
CA ILE A 124 -17.90 3.82 16.16
C ILE A 124 -17.53 4.52 14.85
N LEU A 125 -17.33 3.77 13.76
CA LEU A 125 -16.96 4.34 12.46
C LEU A 125 -18.01 5.34 11.95
N VAL A 126 -19.30 5.07 12.10
CA VAL A 126 -20.38 6.01 11.73
C VAL A 126 -20.31 7.29 12.56
N ARG A 127 -20.04 7.22 13.87
CA ARG A 127 -19.84 8.40 14.73
C ARG A 127 -18.62 9.22 14.29
N LEU A 128 -17.52 8.56 13.94
CA LEU A 128 -16.31 9.24 13.48
C LEU A 128 -16.53 9.91 12.12
N LEU A 129 -17.18 9.25 11.16
CA LEU A 129 -17.51 9.83 9.85
C LEU A 129 -18.44 11.04 9.99
N ALA A 130 -19.50 10.94 10.78
CA ALA A 130 -20.39 12.08 11.08
C ALA A 130 -19.69 13.24 11.83
N THR A 131 -18.51 12.99 12.42
CA THR A 131 -17.65 14.02 13.03
C THR A 131 -16.70 14.65 12.00
N GLU A 132 -16.25 13.89 11.01
CA GLU A 132 -15.48 14.39 9.86
C GLU A 132 -16.35 15.23 8.91
N ASP A 133 -17.67 15.00 8.88
CA ASP A 133 -18.63 15.80 8.11
C ASP A 133 -18.80 17.25 8.61
N SER A 134 -18.29 17.59 9.81
CA SER A 134 -18.22 18.99 10.27
C SER A 134 -16.99 19.75 9.75
N LEU A 135 -16.07 19.08 9.05
CA LEU A 135 -14.93 19.71 8.38
C LEU A 135 -15.26 20.06 6.93
N ASP A 136 -14.66 21.14 6.43
CA ASP A 136 -14.67 21.46 5.00
C ASP A 136 -14.14 20.26 4.18
N PRO A 137 -14.77 19.89 3.04
CA PRO A 137 -14.24 18.89 2.13
C PRO A 137 -12.78 19.10 1.67
N ALA A 138 -12.26 20.33 1.74
CA ALA A 138 -10.88 20.70 1.45
C ALA A 138 -9.93 20.69 2.67
N ASP A 139 -10.40 20.44 3.89
CA ASP A 139 -9.54 20.37 5.08
C ASP A 139 -8.61 19.15 4.99
N SER A 140 -7.29 19.38 4.95
CA SER A 140 -6.28 18.32 4.80
C SER A 140 -6.21 17.35 5.99
N ALA A 141 -6.81 17.69 7.14
CA ALA A 141 -6.99 16.79 8.27
C ALA A 141 -8.18 15.83 8.10
N ARG A 142 -9.09 16.08 7.14
CA ARG A 142 -10.32 15.30 6.96
C ARG A 142 -10.00 13.83 6.65
N GLY A 143 -10.64 12.95 7.41
CA GLY A 143 -10.47 11.50 7.37
C GLY A 143 -9.34 10.93 8.24
N LEU A 144 -8.58 11.76 8.97
CA LEU A 144 -7.55 11.27 9.90
C LEU A 144 -8.14 10.51 11.09
N LEU A 145 -9.29 10.95 11.61
CA LEU A 145 -9.90 10.38 12.81
C LEU A 145 -10.37 8.92 12.60
N PRO A 146 -11.15 8.56 11.55
CA PRO A 146 -11.48 7.17 11.27
C PRO A 146 -10.27 6.35 10.81
N ALA A 147 -9.26 6.96 10.17
CA ALA A 147 -8.05 6.28 9.73
C ALA A 147 -7.15 5.82 10.89
N LEU A 148 -7.00 6.65 11.92
CA LEU A 148 -6.09 6.42 13.05
C LEU A 148 -6.74 5.73 14.25
N ILE A 149 -8.07 5.69 14.34
CA ILE A 149 -8.82 4.98 15.40
C ILE A 149 -9.27 3.59 14.95
N VAL A 150 -9.94 3.48 13.79
CA VAL A 150 -10.57 2.23 13.31
C VAL A 150 -10.02 1.72 11.97
N GLY A 151 -8.97 2.36 11.44
CA GLY A 151 -8.23 1.92 10.26
C GLY A 151 -8.86 2.29 8.92
N GLU A 152 -9.94 3.08 8.92
CA GLU A 152 -10.70 3.40 7.71
C GLU A 152 -10.11 4.61 6.98
N ARG A 153 -9.37 4.34 5.89
CA ARG A 153 -8.60 5.36 5.15
C ARG A 153 -9.30 5.94 3.92
N SER A 154 -10.51 5.50 3.60
CA SER A 154 -11.24 5.95 2.39
C SER A 154 -11.39 7.47 2.34
N GLY A 155 -11.68 8.12 3.48
CA GLY A 155 -11.85 9.58 3.58
C GLY A 155 -10.58 10.44 3.42
N LEU A 156 -9.38 9.86 3.44
CA LEU A 156 -8.14 10.62 3.26
C LEU A 156 -7.96 11.08 1.80
N SER A 157 -7.51 12.31 1.60
CA SER A 157 -7.13 12.83 0.28
C SER A 157 -5.86 12.14 -0.28
N ALA A 158 -5.58 12.33 -1.57
CA ALA A 158 -4.31 11.88 -2.15
C ALA A 158 -3.13 12.69 -1.59
N SER A 159 -3.24 14.02 -1.55
CA SER A 159 -2.23 14.94 -1.02
C SER A 159 -1.84 14.61 0.42
N THR A 160 -2.81 14.33 1.31
CA THR A 160 -2.52 13.94 2.71
C THR A 160 -1.79 12.59 2.76
N ARG A 161 -2.18 11.58 1.97
CA ARG A 161 -1.46 10.29 1.91
C ARG A 161 -0.01 10.45 1.41
N ASP A 162 0.22 11.39 0.49
CA ASP A 162 1.54 11.64 -0.08
C ASP A 162 2.42 12.52 0.83
N LEU A 163 1.85 13.48 1.56
CA LEU A 163 2.52 14.26 2.60
C LEU A 163 3.16 13.36 3.68
N PHE A 164 2.41 12.41 4.22
CA PHE A 164 2.95 11.40 5.14
C PHE A 164 4.03 10.52 4.47
N THR A 165 4.02 10.40 3.14
CA THR A 165 5.01 9.59 2.39
C THR A 165 6.31 10.37 2.17
N ARG A 166 6.23 11.63 1.72
CA ARG A 166 7.36 12.53 1.51
C ARG A 166 8.10 12.84 2.81
N THR A 167 7.39 13.02 3.92
CA THR A 167 7.97 13.19 5.27
C THR A 167 8.46 11.89 5.93
N GLY A 168 8.25 10.72 5.30
CA GLY A 168 8.63 9.39 5.83
C GLY A 168 7.74 8.87 6.97
N THR A 169 6.72 9.63 7.36
CA THR A 169 5.80 9.32 8.47
C THR A 169 4.64 8.39 8.10
N ARG A 170 4.60 7.84 6.88
CA ARG A 170 3.55 6.91 6.37
C ARG A 170 3.28 5.71 7.29
N HIS A 171 4.25 5.31 8.10
CA HIS A 171 4.11 4.28 9.14
C HIS A 171 3.18 4.69 10.31
N LEU A 172 2.81 5.97 10.43
CA LEU A 172 1.82 6.50 11.39
C LEU A 172 0.38 6.35 10.87
N LEU A 173 0.14 6.51 9.57
CA LEU A 173 -1.15 6.16 8.94
C LEU A 173 -1.44 4.65 8.98
N ALA A 174 -0.45 3.83 9.33
CA ALA A 174 -0.68 2.47 9.79
C ALA A 174 -0.97 2.49 11.30
N LEU A 175 -2.19 2.10 11.69
CA LEU A 175 -2.52 1.65 13.04
C LEU A 175 -1.43 0.67 13.51
N SER A 176 -0.53 1.17 14.35
CA SER A 176 0.77 0.56 14.64
C SER A 176 0.80 -0.07 16.03
N GLY A 177 1.88 -0.79 16.34
CA GLY A 177 2.05 -1.35 17.68
C GLY A 177 2.06 -0.30 18.79
N LEU A 178 2.40 0.96 18.49
CA LEU A 178 2.24 2.07 19.43
C LEU A 178 0.77 2.37 19.74
N HIS A 179 -0.11 2.38 18.73
CA HIS A 179 -1.54 2.63 18.93
C HIS A 179 -2.15 1.55 19.84
N VAL A 180 -1.80 0.28 19.59
CA VAL A 180 -2.21 -0.86 20.44
C VAL A 180 -1.61 -0.73 21.85
N SER A 181 -0.35 -0.36 21.99
CA SER A 181 0.31 -0.24 23.31
C SER A 181 -0.24 0.92 24.14
N LEU A 182 -0.55 2.06 23.52
CA LEU A 182 -1.19 3.20 24.17
C LEU A 182 -2.59 2.85 24.67
N LEU A 183 -3.42 2.24 23.82
CA LEU A 183 -4.77 1.82 24.20
C LEU A 183 -4.74 0.68 25.25
N ALA A 184 -3.73 -0.19 25.18
CA ALA A 184 -3.49 -1.20 26.18
C ALA A 184 -3.17 -0.58 27.55
N TRP A 185 -2.32 0.45 27.60
CA TRP A 185 -1.97 1.13 28.84
C TRP A 185 -3.10 1.99 29.40
N TRP A 186 -3.79 2.77 28.55
CA TRP A 186 -4.88 3.67 28.97
C TRP A 186 -6.17 2.94 29.34
N ILE A 187 -6.56 1.90 28.58
CA ILE A 187 -7.87 1.24 28.75
C ILE A 187 -7.72 -0.19 29.24
N ILE A 188 -6.96 -1.04 28.55
CA ILE A 188 -6.99 -2.50 28.81
C ILE A 188 -6.38 -2.86 30.18
N TRP A 189 -5.29 -2.19 30.59
CA TRP A 189 -4.65 -2.47 31.88
C TRP A 189 -5.56 -2.14 33.07
N PRO A 190 -6.17 -0.92 33.16
CA PRO A 190 -7.12 -0.58 34.21
C PRO A 190 -8.44 -1.36 34.12
N LEU A 191 -8.97 -1.58 32.92
CA LEU A 191 -10.22 -2.33 32.71
C LEU A 191 -10.06 -3.80 33.10
N GLY A 192 -8.95 -4.44 32.72
CA GLY A 192 -8.63 -5.82 33.10
C GLY A 192 -8.48 -5.98 34.61
N ASP A 193 -7.83 -5.03 35.30
CA ASP A 193 -7.77 -5.00 36.76
C ASP A 193 -9.15 -4.83 37.41
N TRP A 194 -10.01 -3.96 36.86
CA TRP A 194 -11.35 -3.73 37.38
C TRP A 194 -12.26 -4.95 37.18
N LEU A 195 -12.30 -5.51 35.96
CA LEU A 195 -13.08 -6.69 35.63
C LEU A 195 -12.61 -7.93 36.41
N ALA A 196 -11.31 -8.15 36.57
CA ALA A 196 -10.80 -9.28 37.37
C ALA A 196 -11.21 -9.16 38.84
N ARG A 197 -11.18 -7.95 39.43
CA ARG A 197 -11.70 -7.70 40.79
C ARG A 197 -13.22 -7.90 40.87
N ALA A 198 -13.98 -7.53 39.84
CA ALA A 198 -15.42 -7.76 39.80
C ALA A 198 -15.77 -9.26 39.71
N LEU A 199 -15.12 -9.99 38.80
CA LEU A 199 -15.28 -11.44 38.61
C LEU A 199 -14.90 -12.21 39.88
N ALA A 200 -13.77 -11.88 40.53
CA ALA A 200 -13.35 -12.50 41.77
C ALA A 200 -14.36 -12.30 42.91
N ARG A 201 -15.03 -11.13 43.00
CA ARG A 201 -16.10 -10.88 43.97
C ARG A 201 -17.35 -11.73 43.68
N ALA A 202 -17.78 -11.78 42.42
CA ALA A 202 -18.93 -12.58 42.00
C ALA A 202 -18.69 -14.09 42.26
N LEU A 203 -17.51 -14.60 41.93
CA LEU A 203 -17.13 -16.00 42.23
C LEU A 203 -17.06 -16.28 43.73
N ALA A 204 -16.56 -15.35 44.56
CA ALA A 204 -16.54 -15.50 46.02
C ALA A 204 -17.95 -15.51 46.63
N GLN A 205 -18.91 -14.76 46.05
CA GLN A 205 -20.32 -14.80 46.43
C GLN A 205 -20.97 -16.13 46.04
N ILE A 206 -20.80 -16.59 44.79
CA ILE A 206 -21.41 -17.83 44.27
C ILE A 206 -20.86 -19.08 44.97
N THR A 207 -19.57 -19.11 45.30
CA THR A 207 -18.91 -20.30 45.90
C THR A 207 -18.96 -20.34 47.42
N GLY A 208 -19.56 -19.36 48.09
CA GLY A 208 -19.60 -19.24 49.56
C GLY A 208 -18.25 -19.00 50.25
N ARG A 209 -17.12 -19.06 49.52
CA ARG A 209 -15.75 -18.93 50.03
C ARG A 209 -15.32 -17.47 50.25
N ALA A 210 -16.17 -16.69 50.92
CA ALA A 210 -15.98 -15.26 51.17
C ALA A 210 -14.68 -14.92 51.94
N GLY A 211 -14.15 -15.84 52.75
CA GLY A 211 -12.90 -15.65 53.51
C GLY A 211 -11.62 -16.19 52.86
N GLU A 212 -11.66 -17.29 52.11
CA GLU A 212 -10.43 -17.94 51.63
C GLU A 212 -9.79 -17.25 50.41
N HIS A 213 -10.58 -16.59 49.56
CA HIS A 213 -10.09 -16.01 48.29
C HIS A 213 -9.08 -14.87 48.45
N GLN A 214 -8.87 -14.36 49.67
CA GLN A 214 -7.80 -13.41 49.96
C GLN A 214 -6.40 -14.07 49.94
N ARG A 215 -6.31 -15.41 50.04
CA ARG A 215 -5.06 -16.16 49.92
C ARG A 215 -4.71 -16.48 48.45
N ARG A 216 -4.06 -15.50 47.81
CA ARG A 216 -3.34 -15.63 46.51
C ARG A 216 -4.21 -16.13 45.33
N PRO A 217 -4.77 -15.25 44.48
CA PRO A 217 -5.46 -15.69 43.26
C PRO A 217 -4.54 -16.56 42.39
N GLN A 218 -5.11 -17.62 41.81
CA GLN A 218 -4.40 -18.47 40.84
C GLN A 218 -3.95 -17.63 39.64
N PRO A 219 -2.83 -17.96 38.96
CA PRO A 219 -2.32 -17.12 37.87
C PRO A 219 -3.33 -16.94 36.71
N TRP A 220 -4.09 -18.00 36.40
CA TRP A 220 -5.15 -18.03 35.39
C TRP A 220 -6.46 -17.34 35.82
N LEU A 221 -6.60 -16.96 37.09
CA LEU A 221 -7.72 -16.18 37.63
C LEU A 221 -7.31 -14.72 37.95
N GLY A 222 -6.13 -14.29 37.48
CA GLY A 222 -5.66 -12.92 37.56
C GLY A 222 -6.19 -12.01 36.44
N PRO A 223 -5.77 -10.74 36.41
CA PRO A 223 -6.12 -9.80 35.33
C PRO A 223 -5.43 -10.11 34.00
N ASP A 224 -4.29 -10.82 34.00
CA ASP A 224 -3.45 -10.95 32.81
C ASP A 224 -4.04 -11.82 31.67
N PRO A 225 -4.72 -12.96 31.92
CA PRO A 225 -5.46 -13.68 30.87
C PRO A 225 -6.58 -12.83 30.26
N LEU A 226 -7.22 -11.99 31.08
CA LEU A 226 -8.28 -11.08 30.62
C LEU A 226 -7.71 -9.91 29.81
N ARG A 227 -6.56 -9.36 30.20
CA ARG A 227 -5.80 -8.39 29.38
C ARG A 227 -5.44 -8.99 28.02
N ALA A 228 -4.95 -10.23 27.98
CA ALA A 228 -4.65 -10.94 26.74
C ALA A 228 -5.90 -11.11 25.86
N LEU A 229 -7.05 -11.50 26.43
CA LEU A 229 -8.32 -11.61 25.71
C LEU A 229 -8.79 -10.25 25.15
N LEU A 230 -8.72 -9.18 25.95
CA LEU A 230 -9.09 -7.82 25.54
C LEU A 230 -8.16 -7.27 24.44
N LEU A 231 -6.86 -7.58 24.49
CA LEU A 231 -5.88 -7.25 23.45
C LEU A 231 -6.22 -7.92 22.11
N LEU A 232 -6.68 -9.17 22.13
CA LEU A 232 -7.11 -9.88 20.92
C LEU A 232 -8.48 -9.38 20.42
N ALA A 233 -9.41 -9.06 21.32
CA ALA A 233 -10.72 -8.48 20.97
C ALA A 233 -10.63 -7.06 20.37
N LEU A 234 -9.55 -6.31 20.68
CA LEU A 234 -9.25 -5.02 20.05
C LEU A 234 -8.92 -5.15 18.55
N VAL A 235 -8.35 -6.28 18.11
CA VAL A 235 -7.89 -6.41 16.72
C VAL A 235 -9.00 -6.26 15.68
N PRO A 236 -10.17 -6.95 15.77
CA PRO A 236 -11.28 -6.70 14.85
C PRO A 236 -11.87 -5.28 15.01
N LEU A 237 -11.89 -4.72 16.22
CA LEU A 237 -12.39 -3.36 16.48
C LEU A 237 -11.57 -2.29 15.74
N ALA A 238 -10.25 -2.45 15.72
CA ALA A 238 -9.31 -1.59 15.00
C ALA A 238 -9.13 -1.97 13.51
N GLY A 239 -10.03 -2.80 12.95
CA GLY A 239 -10.06 -3.12 11.52
C GLY A 239 -9.14 -4.25 11.05
N GLY A 240 -8.53 -5.01 11.97
CA GLY A 240 -7.86 -6.30 11.65
C GLY A 240 -6.53 -6.22 10.91
N GLY A 241 -5.92 -5.04 10.76
CA GLY A 241 -4.67 -4.86 10.02
C GLY A 241 -3.49 -5.65 10.62
N ALA A 242 -2.62 -6.21 9.77
CA ALA A 242 -1.48 -7.05 10.21
C ALA A 242 -0.55 -6.42 11.28
N PRO A 243 -0.23 -5.10 11.29
CA PRO A 243 0.56 -4.50 12.38
C PRO A 243 -0.15 -4.53 13.74
N ILE A 244 -1.48 -4.54 13.73
CA ILE A 244 -2.34 -4.60 14.92
C ILE A 244 -2.29 -6.02 15.49
N TRP A 245 -2.43 -7.04 14.62
CA TRP A 245 -2.24 -8.46 14.99
C TRP A 245 -0.88 -8.68 15.65
N ARG A 246 0.22 -8.22 15.04
CA ARG A 246 1.58 -8.35 15.61
C ARG A 246 1.69 -7.81 17.03
N ALA A 247 1.17 -6.60 17.26
CA ALA A 247 1.26 -5.95 18.56
C ALA A 247 0.33 -6.60 19.59
N ALA A 248 -0.90 -6.96 19.20
CA ALA A 248 -1.83 -7.67 20.06
C ALA A 248 -1.30 -9.05 20.47
N ILE A 249 -0.72 -9.81 19.54
CA ILE A 249 -0.07 -11.10 19.81
C ILE A 249 1.12 -10.91 20.76
N ALA A 250 2.04 -9.97 20.49
CA ALA A 250 3.20 -9.75 21.35
C ALA A 250 2.83 -9.33 22.78
N LEU A 251 1.82 -8.45 22.94
CA LEU A 251 1.34 -8.01 24.25
C LEU A 251 0.51 -9.08 24.96
N ALA A 252 -0.30 -9.87 24.24
CA ALA A 252 -1.05 -10.99 24.80
C ALA A 252 -0.11 -12.11 25.26
N LEU A 253 0.95 -12.42 24.52
CA LEU A 253 2.02 -13.33 24.94
C LEU A 253 2.74 -12.81 26.19
N ALA A 254 3.04 -11.52 26.26
CA ALA A 254 3.64 -10.91 27.45
C ALA A 254 2.76 -11.05 28.70
N ALA A 255 1.43 -10.89 28.55
CA ALA A 255 0.47 -11.09 29.62
C ALA A 255 0.30 -12.58 29.99
N VAL A 256 0.21 -13.50 29.02
CA VAL A 256 0.10 -14.94 29.32
C VAL A 256 1.38 -15.49 29.97
N ALA A 257 2.55 -14.92 29.68
CA ALA A 257 3.81 -15.35 30.28
C ALA A 257 3.87 -15.16 31.81
N THR A 258 3.17 -14.17 32.38
CA THR A 258 3.07 -14.00 33.86
C THR A 258 2.21 -15.10 34.51
N CYS A 259 1.32 -15.72 33.73
CA CYS A 259 0.46 -16.82 34.18
C CYS A 259 1.18 -18.18 34.17
N LEU A 260 2.19 -18.34 33.31
CA LEU A 260 2.94 -19.58 33.19
C LEU A 260 3.89 -19.79 34.39
N PRO A 261 4.05 -21.04 34.89
CA PRO A 261 5.05 -21.32 35.92
C PRO A 261 6.46 -21.07 35.39
N ALA A 262 7.27 -20.40 36.22
CA ALA A 262 8.70 -20.43 36.09
C ALA A 262 9.22 -21.83 36.44
N ALA A 263 10.20 -22.32 35.67
CA ALA A 263 11.01 -23.46 36.10
C ALA A 263 11.94 -22.97 37.22
N ALA A 264 11.72 -23.48 38.43
CA ALA A 264 12.58 -23.29 39.58
C ALA A 264 13.46 -24.53 39.75
N ALA A 265 14.70 -24.38 40.23
CA ALA A 265 15.51 -25.54 40.60
C ALA A 265 14.90 -26.25 41.83
N PRO A 266 15.14 -27.56 42.03
CA PRO A 266 14.67 -28.26 43.22
C PRO A 266 15.17 -27.59 44.52
N GLY A 267 14.25 -27.01 45.29
CA GLY A 267 14.53 -26.27 46.52
C GLY A 267 14.45 -24.74 46.42
N GLU A 268 14.34 -24.15 45.22
CA GLU A 268 14.15 -22.70 45.08
C GLU A 268 12.71 -22.26 45.36
N VAL A 269 12.56 -21.05 45.93
CA VAL A 269 11.25 -20.43 46.13
C VAL A 269 10.65 -20.07 44.76
N GLN A 270 9.56 -20.73 44.40
CA GLN A 270 8.94 -20.60 43.07
C GLN A 270 8.39 -19.19 42.81
N HIS A 271 9.21 -18.35 42.19
CA HIS A 271 8.81 -17.01 41.73
C HIS A 271 7.69 -17.12 40.68
N ARG A 272 6.69 -16.22 40.79
CA ARG A 272 5.52 -16.20 39.90
C ARG A 272 5.88 -15.66 38.51
N GLY A 273 5.36 -16.34 37.48
CA GLY A 273 5.47 -15.93 36.08
C GLY A 273 6.82 -16.24 35.46
N ARG A 274 6.81 -16.59 34.17
CA ARG A 274 8.04 -16.59 33.37
C ARG A 274 8.50 -15.15 33.18
N ARG A 275 9.80 -14.90 33.31
CA ARG A 275 10.37 -13.59 32.94
C ARG A 275 10.18 -13.39 31.44
N VAL A 276 9.74 -12.20 31.08
CA VAL A 276 9.49 -11.79 29.70
C VAL A 276 10.73 -11.05 29.20
N ASP A 277 11.37 -11.57 28.15
CA ASP A 277 12.39 -10.85 27.40
C ASP A 277 11.89 -10.49 25.99
N GLY A 278 12.39 -9.39 25.45
CA GLY A 278 11.91 -8.84 24.19
C GLY A 278 12.24 -9.72 22.97
N LEU A 279 13.33 -10.47 23.00
CA LEU A 279 13.77 -11.28 21.85
C LEU A 279 12.96 -12.58 21.75
N SER A 280 12.66 -13.23 22.87
CA SER A 280 11.75 -14.39 22.89
C SER A 280 10.32 -14.00 22.50
N LEU A 281 9.82 -12.83 22.93
CA LEU A 281 8.51 -12.32 22.44
C LEU A 281 8.53 -12.04 20.95
N TRP A 282 9.56 -11.34 20.46
CA TRP A 282 9.73 -10.99 19.04
C TRP A 282 9.79 -12.25 18.18
N GLY A 283 10.58 -13.24 18.58
CA GLY A 283 10.74 -14.52 17.89
C GLY A 283 9.47 -15.37 17.94
N LEU A 284 8.80 -15.47 19.09
CA LEU A 284 7.56 -16.24 19.22
C LEU A 284 6.41 -15.61 18.42
N ALA A 285 6.28 -14.28 18.43
CA ALA A 285 5.30 -13.58 17.60
C ALA A 285 5.56 -13.80 16.10
N LEU A 286 6.83 -13.70 15.67
CA LEU A 286 7.23 -13.97 14.27
C LEU A 286 6.94 -15.42 13.86
N CYS A 287 7.29 -16.39 14.71
CA CYS A 287 7.00 -17.80 14.45
C CYS A 287 5.50 -18.08 14.36
N LEU A 288 4.67 -17.45 15.19
CA LEU A 288 3.21 -17.59 15.11
C LEU A 288 2.65 -16.96 13.83
N GLU A 289 3.06 -15.75 13.46
CA GLU A 289 2.59 -15.09 12.23
C GLU A 289 3.01 -15.86 10.97
N LEU A 290 4.23 -16.42 10.93
CA LEU A 290 4.70 -17.25 9.81
C LEU A 290 4.08 -18.65 9.80
N LEU A 291 3.76 -19.25 10.95
CA LEU A 291 2.98 -20.51 11.01
C LEU A 291 1.55 -20.30 10.49
N ILE A 292 0.99 -19.13 10.76
CA ILE A 292 -0.37 -18.72 10.36
C ILE A 292 -0.42 -18.28 8.88
N SER A 293 0.65 -17.72 8.32
CA SER A 293 0.77 -17.33 6.91
C SER A 293 2.24 -17.25 6.46
N PRO A 294 2.84 -18.34 5.95
CA PRO A 294 4.27 -18.40 5.63
C PRO A 294 4.74 -17.36 4.60
N GLN A 295 3.91 -17.09 3.60
CA GLN A 295 4.17 -16.09 2.55
C GLN A 295 4.30 -14.64 3.06
N SER A 296 3.88 -14.36 4.31
CA SER A 296 4.01 -13.03 4.91
C SER A 296 5.46 -12.54 5.01
N ILE A 297 6.46 -13.43 4.97
CA ILE A 297 7.88 -13.06 4.95
C ILE A 297 8.24 -12.17 3.75
N ALA A 298 7.52 -12.27 2.63
CA ALA A 298 7.69 -11.43 1.45
C ALA A 298 6.94 -10.08 1.55
N HIS A 299 6.08 -9.87 2.55
CA HIS A 299 5.33 -8.64 2.70
C HIS A 299 6.17 -7.56 3.41
N LEU A 300 6.36 -6.41 2.74
CA LEU A 300 7.07 -5.23 3.28
C LEU A 300 6.59 -4.84 4.68
N GLY A 301 5.28 -4.93 4.93
CA GLY A 301 4.69 -4.62 6.23
C GLY A 301 5.18 -5.51 7.37
N LEU A 302 5.51 -6.79 7.10
CA LEU A 302 6.14 -7.68 8.08
C LEU A 302 7.62 -7.31 8.24
N GLN A 303 8.36 -7.25 7.13
CA GLN A 303 9.80 -6.98 7.11
C GLN A 303 10.15 -5.69 7.88
N LEU A 304 9.51 -4.57 7.52
CA LEU A 304 9.73 -3.27 8.17
C LEU A 304 9.37 -3.30 9.66
N SER A 305 8.30 -4.01 10.03
CA SER A 305 7.81 -4.10 11.42
C SER A 305 8.75 -4.90 12.33
N TYR A 306 9.27 -6.05 11.85
CA TYR A 306 10.17 -6.87 12.66
C TYR A 306 11.60 -6.33 12.68
N LEU A 307 12.09 -5.73 11.58
CA LEU A 307 13.39 -5.04 11.57
C LEU A 307 13.41 -3.85 12.54
N ALA A 308 12.38 -3.00 12.51
CA ALA A 308 12.28 -1.86 13.43
C ALA A 308 12.19 -2.31 14.90
N THR A 309 11.35 -3.30 15.22
CA THR A 309 11.22 -3.77 16.62
C THR A 309 12.48 -4.47 17.12
N LEU A 310 13.17 -5.28 16.29
CA LEU A 310 14.45 -5.90 16.64
C LEU A 310 15.51 -4.84 16.95
N ALA A 311 15.59 -3.81 16.10
CA ALA A 311 16.52 -2.68 16.25
C ALA A 311 16.26 -1.87 17.52
N LEU A 312 15.00 -1.69 17.92
CA LEU A 312 14.63 -1.03 19.18
C LEU A 312 15.01 -1.89 20.39
N ILE A 313 14.68 -3.20 20.37
CA ILE A 313 14.97 -4.14 21.46
C ILE A 313 16.48 -4.23 21.74
N ILE A 314 17.30 -4.33 20.69
CA ILE A 314 18.76 -4.44 20.81
C ILE A 314 19.40 -3.05 21.04
N GLY A 315 18.90 -2.02 20.37
CA GLY A 315 19.57 -0.72 20.28
C GLY A 315 19.29 0.26 21.41
N LEU A 316 18.06 0.31 21.93
CA LEU A 316 17.71 1.25 23.00
C LEU A 316 18.46 0.98 24.31
N PRO A 317 18.66 -0.28 24.77
CA PRO A 317 19.51 -0.56 25.93
C PRO A 317 20.98 -0.15 25.71
N ALA A 318 21.45 -0.20 24.47
CA ALA A 318 22.84 0.10 24.11
C ALA A 318 23.13 1.62 24.03
N LEU A 319 22.17 2.43 23.55
CA LEU A 319 22.22 3.90 23.60
C LEU A 319 21.93 4.42 25.02
N GLY A 320 20.94 3.81 25.70
CA GLY A 320 20.42 4.22 27.01
C GLY A 320 19.33 5.29 26.89
N ALA A 321 18.34 5.22 27.78
CA ALA A 321 17.14 6.07 27.75
C ALA A 321 17.31 7.49 28.32
N THR A 322 18.43 7.80 28.98
CA THR A 322 18.73 9.14 29.49
C THR A 322 19.56 9.95 28.50
N CYS A 323 19.22 11.23 28.36
CA CYS A 323 19.89 12.14 27.44
C CYS A 323 21.37 12.31 27.83
N PRO A 324 22.32 12.32 26.86
CA PRO A 324 23.73 12.61 27.13
C PRO A 324 23.97 14.00 27.75
N VAL A 325 23.07 14.96 27.49
CA VAL A 325 23.09 16.30 28.09
C VAL A 325 22.37 16.24 29.43
N ARG A 326 23.08 16.66 30.50
CA ARG A 326 22.51 16.77 31.84
C ARG A 326 22.29 18.23 32.22
N VAL A 327 21.04 18.56 32.56
CA VAL A 327 20.62 19.83 33.17
C VAL A 327 20.37 19.66 34.67
N LYS A 328 20.04 18.44 35.12
CA LYS A 328 19.99 18.08 36.54
C LYS A 328 21.39 17.70 37.04
N ASP A 329 21.88 18.40 38.06
CA ASP A 329 23.03 17.98 38.86
C ASP A 329 22.60 17.21 40.12
N THR A 330 23.41 16.21 40.50
CA THR A 330 23.14 15.29 41.61
C THR A 330 24.40 15.00 42.40
N ASP A 331 24.31 15.06 43.73
CA ASP A 331 25.40 14.58 44.58
C ASP A 331 25.61 13.06 44.50
N THR A 332 26.66 12.57 45.17
CA THR A 332 27.01 11.14 45.25
C THR A 332 25.95 10.28 45.93
N LEU A 333 24.94 10.87 46.58
CA LEU A 333 23.80 10.22 47.21
C LEU A 333 22.52 10.35 46.36
N GLY A 334 22.61 10.88 45.13
CA GLY A 334 21.51 11.03 44.19
C GLY A 334 20.57 12.22 44.46
N ARG A 335 20.84 13.04 45.49
CA ARG A 335 20.04 14.21 45.84
C ARG A 335 20.27 15.30 44.79
N ALA A 336 19.19 15.98 44.38
CA ALA A 336 19.29 17.05 43.40
C ALA A 336 19.95 18.28 44.02
N ARG A 337 21.04 18.77 43.43
CA ARG A 337 21.63 20.08 43.75
C ARG A 337 21.06 21.20 42.87
N SER A 338 20.56 20.83 41.70
CA SER A 338 19.91 21.73 40.75
C SER A 338 18.53 22.21 41.22
N PRO A 339 18.08 23.41 40.81
CA PRO A 339 16.70 23.89 41.00
C PRO A 339 15.62 22.89 40.60
N TRP A 340 14.43 23.04 41.19
CA TRP A 340 13.30 22.11 41.00
C TRP A 340 12.89 21.94 39.53
N TRP A 341 12.99 23.00 38.71
CA TRP A 341 12.66 22.98 37.28
C TRP A 341 13.63 22.14 36.43
N CYS A 342 14.84 21.87 36.91
CA CYS A 342 15.80 21.03 36.18
C CYS A 342 15.35 19.56 36.11
N ILE A 343 14.46 19.12 37.02
CA ILE A 343 13.92 17.75 37.04
C ILE A 343 12.91 17.50 35.90
N PRO A 344 11.84 18.32 35.70
CA PRO A 344 10.98 18.19 34.53
C PRO A 344 11.74 18.52 33.23
N ALA A 345 12.65 19.50 33.22
CA ALA A 345 13.47 19.80 32.04
C ALA A 345 14.32 18.58 31.61
N GLN A 346 14.97 17.89 32.54
CA GLN A 346 15.69 16.65 32.23
C GLN A 346 14.75 15.56 31.69
N ARG A 347 13.54 15.40 32.23
CA ARG A 347 12.56 14.42 31.73
C ARG A 347 12.08 14.73 30.30
N VAL A 348 11.92 16.00 29.95
CA VAL A 348 11.60 16.42 28.57
C VAL A 348 12.78 16.10 27.64
N LEU A 349 14.02 16.41 28.05
CA LEU A 349 15.22 16.08 27.27
C LEU A 349 15.43 14.56 27.11
N ASP A 350 15.20 13.78 28.17
CA ASP A 350 15.25 12.31 28.13
C ASP A 350 14.17 11.73 27.20
N GLY A 351 12.96 12.31 27.20
CA GLY A 351 11.87 11.93 26.30
C GLY A 351 12.15 12.24 24.83
N ILE A 352 12.65 13.46 24.53
CA ILE A 352 13.08 13.85 23.18
C ILE A 352 14.22 12.95 22.69
N TRP A 353 15.22 12.71 23.55
CA TRP A 353 16.33 11.80 23.26
C TRP A 353 15.83 10.38 22.95
N LEU A 354 14.93 9.83 23.78
CA LEU A 354 14.35 8.50 23.57
C LEU A 354 13.58 8.41 22.26
N GLY A 355 12.79 9.44 21.91
CA GLY A 355 12.05 9.52 20.65
C GLY A 355 12.95 9.55 19.42
N VAL A 356 13.93 10.45 19.40
CA VAL A 356 14.90 10.58 18.29
C VAL A 356 15.79 9.34 18.17
N ALA A 357 16.28 8.80 19.28
CA ALA A 357 17.05 7.55 19.28
C ALA A 357 16.24 6.36 18.76
N SER A 358 14.96 6.26 19.13
CA SER A 358 14.05 5.23 18.61
C SER A 358 13.83 5.37 17.11
N SER A 359 13.54 6.60 16.64
CA SER A 359 13.32 6.85 15.20
C SER A 359 14.58 6.56 14.37
N MET A 360 15.76 7.01 14.84
CA MET A 360 17.04 6.75 14.18
C MET A 360 17.39 5.25 14.12
N LEU A 361 17.13 4.48 15.19
CA LEU A 361 17.30 3.02 15.19
C LEU A 361 16.38 2.34 14.18
N ALA A 362 15.10 2.71 14.16
CA ALA A 362 14.11 2.14 13.26
C ALA A 362 14.43 2.47 11.79
N VAL A 363 14.78 3.72 11.48
CA VAL A 363 15.16 4.16 10.13
C VAL A 363 16.41 3.42 9.65
N VAL A 364 17.49 3.37 10.43
CA VAL A 364 18.74 2.69 10.01
C VAL A 364 18.53 1.19 9.77
N ALA A 365 17.72 0.52 10.58
CA ALA A 365 17.44 -0.92 10.42
C ALA A 365 16.46 -1.25 9.29
N THR A 366 15.52 -0.35 8.97
CA THR A 366 14.57 -0.53 7.85
C THR A 366 15.10 -0.01 6.51
N LEU A 367 16.16 0.80 6.53
CA LEU A 367 16.76 1.41 5.34
C LEU A 367 17.09 0.43 4.20
N PRO A 368 17.55 -0.82 4.40
CA PRO A 368 17.78 -1.74 3.28
C PRO A 368 16.52 -2.07 2.48
N VAL A 369 15.41 -2.27 3.20
CA VAL A 369 14.11 -2.56 2.58
C VAL A 369 13.55 -1.29 1.94
N ILE A 370 13.68 -0.13 2.59
CA ILE A 370 13.19 1.16 2.06
C ILE A 370 13.96 1.57 0.80
N TRP A 371 15.29 1.47 0.82
CA TRP A 371 16.17 1.78 -0.31
C TRP A 371 15.85 0.88 -1.51
N ALA A 372 15.80 -0.45 -1.30
CA ALA A 372 15.59 -1.42 -2.37
C ALA A 372 14.21 -1.37 -3.03
N HIS A 373 13.16 -0.90 -2.34
CA HIS A 373 11.78 -0.89 -2.87
C HIS A 373 11.22 0.49 -3.21
N PHE A 374 11.83 1.58 -2.71
CA PHE A 374 11.34 2.94 -2.97
C PHE A 374 12.39 3.89 -3.57
N GLY A 375 13.69 3.56 -3.49
CA GLY A 375 14.77 4.39 -4.06
C GLY A 375 14.87 5.80 -3.48
N GLN A 376 14.33 6.04 -2.28
CA GLN A 376 14.31 7.35 -1.62
C GLN A 376 14.18 7.21 -0.09
N ILE A 377 14.58 8.23 0.66
CA ILE A 377 14.30 8.35 2.10
C ILE A 377 13.79 9.75 2.44
N ALA A 378 13.15 9.90 3.60
CA ALA A 378 12.90 11.21 4.19
C ALA A 378 13.78 11.36 5.44
N PRO A 379 14.91 12.09 5.39
CA PRO A 379 15.78 12.28 6.54
C PRO A 379 15.04 12.97 7.70
N VAL A 380 14.11 13.87 7.37
CA VAL A 380 13.24 14.56 8.33
C VAL A 380 12.44 13.59 9.20
N GLY A 381 12.10 12.38 8.73
CA GLY A 381 11.36 11.36 9.47
C GLY A 381 11.98 10.97 10.83
N ILE A 382 13.30 11.12 10.96
CA ILE A 382 14.02 10.90 12.23
C ILE A 382 13.52 11.86 13.33
N VAL A 383 13.12 13.09 12.96
CA VAL A 383 12.64 14.15 13.87
C VAL A 383 11.12 14.35 13.76
N ALA A 384 10.55 14.25 12.56
CA ALA A 384 9.11 14.36 12.32
C ALA A 384 8.31 13.29 13.06
N THR A 385 8.75 12.03 13.08
CA THR A 385 8.07 10.96 13.83
C THR A 385 7.96 11.26 15.33
N PRO A 386 9.05 11.54 16.09
CA PRO A 386 8.93 11.84 17.51
C PRO A 386 8.20 13.16 17.82
N LEU A 387 8.27 14.18 16.95
CA LEU A 387 7.44 15.38 17.11
C LEU A 387 5.96 15.09 16.88
N ALA A 388 5.63 14.31 15.85
CA ALA A 388 4.27 13.89 15.50
C ALA A 388 3.60 13.02 16.57
N MET A 389 4.37 12.42 17.51
CA MET A 389 3.80 11.67 18.62
C MET A 389 2.93 12.53 19.53
N LEU A 390 3.24 13.81 19.73
CA LEU A 390 2.45 14.68 20.60
C LEU A 390 1.03 14.94 20.04
N PRO A 391 0.85 15.45 18.80
CA PRO A 391 -0.48 15.60 18.22
C PRO A 391 -1.16 14.25 17.94
N LEU A 392 -0.43 13.18 17.59
CA LEU A 392 -1.01 11.84 17.44
C LEU A 392 -1.58 11.30 18.76
N MET A 393 -0.86 11.43 19.88
CA MET A 393 -1.38 11.04 21.19
C MET A 393 -2.57 11.89 21.61
N GLY A 394 -2.58 13.19 21.26
CA GLY A 394 -3.75 14.06 21.41
C GLY A 394 -4.96 13.53 20.63
N LEU A 395 -4.80 13.27 19.33
CA LEU A 395 -5.86 12.76 18.45
C LEU A 395 -6.42 11.41 18.91
N LEU A 396 -5.55 10.50 19.38
CA LEU A 396 -5.99 9.21 19.91
C LEU A 396 -6.75 9.39 21.24
N ALA A 397 -6.34 10.30 22.12
CA ALA A 397 -7.02 10.55 23.38
C ALA A 397 -8.39 11.23 23.18
N THR A 398 -8.47 12.32 22.41
CA THR A 398 -9.73 13.03 22.13
C THR A 398 -10.66 12.19 21.27
N GLY A 399 -10.12 11.48 20.28
CA GLY A 399 -10.86 10.62 19.37
C GLY A 399 -11.49 9.40 20.03
N TRP A 400 -10.75 8.65 20.88
CA TRP A 400 -11.34 7.54 21.63
C TRP A 400 -12.36 8.03 22.67
N LEU A 401 -12.12 9.16 23.34
CA LEU A 401 -13.08 9.75 24.27
C LEU A 401 -14.40 10.11 23.56
N HIS A 402 -14.31 10.78 22.41
CA HIS A 402 -15.49 11.16 21.61
C HIS A 402 -16.21 9.95 20.99
N ALA A 403 -15.48 8.93 20.54
CA ALA A 403 -16.07 7.69 20.03
C ALA A 403 -16.94 6.98 21.10
N CYS A 404 -16.41 6.86 22.32
CA CYS A 404 -17.10 6.24 23.44
C CYS A 404 -18.22 7.12 24.02
N ALA A 405 -17.95 8.41 24.21
CA ALA A 405 -18.84 9.38 24.88
C ALA A 405 -18.94 10.68 24.06
N PRO A 406 -19.70 10.68 22.95
CA PRO A 406 -19.83 11.84 22.09
C PRO A 406 -20.51 13.01 22.82
N GLY A 407 -20.01 14.23 22.57
CA GLY A 407 -20.52 15.46 23.21
C GLY A 407 -19.83 15.86 24.51
N ILE A 408 -18.90 15.05 25.05
CA ILE A 408 -18.05 15.48 26.19
C ILE A 408 -17.04 16.56 25.76
N LEU A 409 -16.54 16.52 24.51
CA LEU A 409 -15.63 17.50 23.95
C LEU A 409 -16.29 18.28 22.80
N PRO A 410 -16.02 19.59 22.65
CA PRO A 410 -16.31 20.31 21.41
C PRO A 410 -15.56 19.70 20.23
N LEU A 411 -16.17 19.68 19.04
CA LEU A 411 -15.56 19.04 17.85
C LEU A 411 -14.22 19.69 17.45
N GLU A 412 -14.06 20.99 17.70
CA GLU A 412 -12.79 21.71 17.52
C GLU A 412 -11.65 21.09 18.34
N VAL A 413 -11.92 20.66 19.58
CA VAL A 413 -10.94 20.01 20.47
C VAL A 413 -10.63 18.59 20.00
N VAL A 414 -11.58 17.91 19.36
CA VAL A 414 -11.37 16.60 18.74
C VAL A 414 -10.48 16.71 17.50
N HIS A 415 -10.69 17.73 16.66
CA HIS A 415 -10.00 17.93 15.38
C HIS A 415 -8.66 18.70 15.48
N LEU A 416 -8.47 19.55 16.49
CA LEU A 416 -7.25 20.35 16.69
C LEU A 416 -5.96 19.52 16.64
N PRO A 417 -5.84 18.33 17.30
CA PRO A 417 -4.64 17.52 17.19
C PRO A 417 -4.39 16.96 15.77
N GLY A 418 -5.45 16.72 14.98
CA GLY A 418 -5.34 16.29 13.59
C GLY A 418 -4.80 17.40 12.69
N ARG A 419 -5.32 18.62 12.82
CA ARG A 419 -4.80 19.82 12.14
C ARG A 419 -3.36 20.13 12.55
N ALA A 420 -3.03 20.01 13.84
CA ALA A 420 -1.67 20.18 14.33
C ALA A 420 -0.68 19.12 13.81
N LEU A 421 -1.13 17.88 13.59
CA LEU A 421 -0.35 16.84 12.93
C LEU A 421 -0.08 17.19 11.46
N ILE A 422 -1.09 17.65 10.71
CA ILE A 422 -0.93 18.06 9.30
C ILE A 422 0.04 19.24 9.18
N ALA A 423 -0.20 20.33 9.90
CA ALA A 423 0.65 21.53 9.83
C ALA A 423 2.11 21.26 10.21
N LEU A 424 2.34 20.36 11.18
CA LEU A 424 3.69 19.88 11.51
C LEU A 424 4.34 19.14 10.34
N LEU A 425 3.60 18.27 9.64
CA LEU A 425 4.12 17.52 8.50
C LEU A 425 4.32 18.43 7.28
N GLU A 426 3.45 19.40 7.01
CA GLU A 426 3.62 20.41 5.96
C GLU A 426 4.87 21.26 6.19
N ALA A 427 5.15 21.65 7.44
CA ALA A 427 6.40 22.33 7.81
C ALA A 427 7.64 21.41 7.68
N CYS A 428 7.50 20.10 7.89
CA CYS A 428 8.57 19.13 7.66
C CYS A 428 8.83 18.85 6.17
N ASP A 429 7.80 18.93 5.34
CA ASP A 429 7.85 18.69 3.89
C ASP A 429 8.57 19.81 3.13
N GLN A 430 8.52 21.04 3.66
CA GLN A 430 9.26 22.20 3.16
C GLN A 430 10.78 22.14 3.43
N LEU A 431 11.27 21.18 4.23
CA LEU A 431 12.69 21.08 4.55
C LEU A 431 13.47 20.42 3.39
N PRO A 432 14.64 20.96 3.01
CA PRO A 432 15.44 20.41 1.92
C PRO A 432 15.83 18.96 2.20
N ALA A 433 16.03 18.19 1.12
CA ALA A 433 16.24 16.74 1.15
C ALA A 433 15.03 15.90 1.59
N THR A 434 13.80 16.43 1.51
CA THR A 434 12.56 15.70 1.84
C THR A 434 11.67 15.53 0.60
N PRO A 435 11.52 14.31 0.03
CA PRO A 435 12.39 13.15 0.19
C PRO A 435 13.70 13.30 -0.60
N TRP A 436 14.74 12.60 -0.15
CA TRP A 436 16.04 12.51 -0.83
C TRP A 436 16.09 11.23 -1.69
N PRO A 437 16.31 11.34 -3.02
CA PRO A 437 16.47 10.17 -3.88
C PRO A 437 17.80 9.46 -3.59
N LEU A 438 17.77 8.13 -3.53
CA LEU A 438 18.96 7.30 -3.35
C LEU A 438 19.38 6.65 -4.68
N PRO A 439 20.69 6.57 -4.98
CA PRO A 439 21.18 5.84 -6.15
C PRO A 439 20.96 4.34 -5.95
N GLU A 440 20.70 3.59 -7.02
CA GLU A 440 20.66 2.13 -6.95
C GLU A 440 22.00 1.55 -6.49
N ARG A 441 21.95 0.46 -5.69
CA ARG A 441 23.12 -0.23 -5.13
C ARG A 441 22.86 -1.74 -5.06
N PRO A 442 23.89 -2.59 -5.21
CA PRO A 442 23.77 -4.01 -4.88
C PRO A 442 23.29 -4.20 -3.43
N TRP A 443 22.26 -5.01 -3.22
CA TRP A 443 21.64 -5.19 -1.90
C TRP A 443 22.61 -5.59 -0.77
N PRO A 444 23.69 -6.39 -0.99
CA PRO A 444 24.63 -6.74 0.09
C PRO A 444 25.41 -5.51 0.57
N CYS A 445 25.72 -4.56 -0.33
CA CYS A 445 26.37 -3.31 0.04
C CYS A 445 25.46 -2.47 0.94
N ILE A 446 24.16 -2.38 0.63
CA ILE A 446 23.20 -1.65 1.46
C ILE A 446 23.12 -2.27 2.86
N VAL A 447 22.92 -3.59 2.95
CA VAL A 447 22.82 -4.33 4.22
C VAL A 447 24.10 -4.22 5.05
N LEU A 448 25.28 -4.27 4.42
CA LEU A 448 26.57 -4.08 5.09
C LEU A 448 26.69 -2.66 5.67
N LEU A 449 26.35 -1.63 4.89
CA LEU A 449 26.42 -0.23 5.32
C LEU A 449 25.49 0.04 6.51
N THR A 450 24.24 -0.42 6.45
CA THR A 450 23.26 -0.22 7.53
C THR A 450 23.60 -1.06 8.77
N GLY A 451 24.10 -2.28 8.59
CA GLY A 451 24.57 -3.12 9.69
C GLY A 451 25.76 -2.51 10.43
N LEU A 452 26.72 -1.92 9.70
CA LEU A 452 27.86 -1.22 10.28
C LEU A 452 27.46 0.12 10.94
N ALA A 453 26.49 0.86 10.37
CA ALA A 453 25.91 2.05 11.01
C ALA A 453 25.21 1.71 12.34
N PHE A 454 24.36 0.68 12.33
CA PHE A 454 23.69 0.16 13.54
C PHE A 454 24.69 -0.33 14.59
N LEU A 455 25.76 -1.01 14.18
CA LEU A 455 26.84 -1.43 15.07
C LEU A 455 27.61 -0.23 15.65
N GLY A 456 27.86 0.81 14.85
CA GLY A 456 28.45 2.07 15.30
C GLY A 456 27.60 2.77 16.37
N MET A 457 26.29 2.86 16.14
CA MET A 457 25.32 3.42 17.10
C MET A 457 25.26 2.61 18.41
N THR A 458 25.17 1.28 18.33
CA THR A 458 25.05 0.44 19.54
C THR A 458 26.36 0.34 20.35
N ARG A 459 27.53 0.57 19.74
CA ARG A 459 28.82 0.61 20.45
C ARG A 459 29.08 1.95 21.16
N PHE A 460 28.22 2.95 20.99
CA PHE A 460 28.40 4.34 21.46
C PHE A 460 28.67 4.54 22.97
N ARG A 461 28.30 3.60 23.85
CA ARG A 461 28.58 3.71 25.30
C ARG A 461 29.93 3.13 25.76
N ARG A 462 30.59 2.25 24.99
CA ARG A 462 31.82 1.55 25.42
C ARG A 462 33.11 2.27 25.01
N GLY A 463 33.25 3.53 25.43
CA GLY A 463 34.47 4.34 25.26
C GLY A 463 34.82 4.80 23.84
N GLY A 464 34.59 3.97 22.81
CA GLY A 464 34.94 4.22 21.41
C GLY A 464 34.12 5.29 20.68
N ARG A 465 33.48 6.24 21.38
CA ARG A 465 32.49 7.21 20.86
C ARG A 465 32.85 7.83 19.52
N ARG A 466 34.04 8.46 19.41
CA ARG A 466 34.49 9.08 18.16
C ARG A 466 34.76 8.03 17.07
N LYS A 467 35.39 6.90 17.38
CA LYS A 467 35.73 5.86 16.39
C LYS A 467 34.49 5.18 15.80
N GLY A 468 33.49 4.86 16.62
CA GLY A 468 32.24 4.24 16.15
C GLY A 468 31.40 5.18 15.28
N LEU A 469 31.30 6.46 15.67
CA LEU A 469 30.59 7.48 14.89
C LEU A 469 31.31 7.80 13.59
N VAL A 470 32.63 8.02 13.62
CA VAL A 470 33.44 8.29 12.42
C VAL A 470 33.42 7.09 11.47
N LEU A 471 33.51 5.85 11.96
CA LEU A 471 33.42 4.67 11.09
C LEU A 471 32.04 4.54 10.44
N GLY A 472 30.95 4.66 11.22
CA GLY A 472 29.59 4.63 10.67
C GLY A 472 29.34 5.74 9.64
N LEU A 473 29.76 6.97 9.94
CA LEU A 473 29.61 8.13 9.08
C LEU A 473 30.49 8.02 7.81
N ALA A 474 31.75 7.60 7.95
CA ALA A 474 32.67 7.42 6.82
C ALA A 474 32.29 6.22 5.93
N LEU A 475 31.65 5.19 6.47
CA LEU A 475 31.07 4.11 5.68
C LEU A 475 29.82 4.58 4.93
N VAL A 476 28.91 5.32 5.59
CA VAL A 476 27.74 5.91 4.92
C VAL A 476 28.18 6.87 3.81
N LEU A 477 29.10 7.81 4.08
CA LEU A 477 29.69 8.67 3.03
C LEU A 477 30.44 7.84 1.99
N GLY A 478 31.19 6.81 2.36
CA GLY A 478 31.86 5.89 1.43
C GLY A 478 30.87 5.21 0.47
N GLY A 479 29.71 4.79 0.99
CA GLY A 479 28.58 4.25 0.23
C GLY A 479 27.87 5.28 -0.67
N PHE A 480 28.07 6.58 -0.45
CA PHE A 480 27.70 7.64 -1.39
C PHE A 480 28.83 7.95 -2.40
N LEU A 481 30.09 7.97 -1.94
CA LEU A 481 31.28 8.38 -2.71
C LEU A 481 31.80 7.33 -3.70
N VAL A 482 31.65 6.03 -3.42
CA VAL A 482 31.79 4.99 -4.44
C VAL A 482 30.70 5.26 -5.48
N ARG A 483 31.06 5.76 -6.67
CA ARG A 483 30.09 5.95 -7.77
C ARG A 483 29.29 4.66 -7.99
N PRO A 484 27.98 4.70 -8.30
CA PRO A 484 27.32 3.53 -8.86
C PRO A 484 28.12 3.11 -10.10
N SER A 485 28.32 1.80 -10.28
CA SER A 485 28.86 1.25 -11.52
C SER A 485 27.95 1.73 -12.65
N GLN A 486 28.43 2.68 -13.44
CA GLN A 486 27.59 3.36 -14.40
C GLN A 486 27.14 2.35 -15.46
N ALA A 487 25.82 2.26 -15.68
CA ALA A 487 25.35 2.10 -17.04
C ALA A 487 25.87 3.34 -17.78
N GLY A 488 27.01 3.19 -18.47
CA GLY A 488 27.72 4.31 -19.07
C GLY A 488 26.87 5.03 -20.11
N PRO A 489 27.26 6.24 -20.54
CA PRO A 489 26.67 6.87 -21.71
C PRO A 489 26.73 5.97 -22.96
N ASP A 490 27.64 4.98 -22.97
CA ASP A 490 27.89 4.02 -24.04
C ASP A 490 26.93 2.82 -24.06
N THR A 491 25.99 2.68 -23.10
CA THR A 491 24.88 1.74 -23.31
C THR A 491 23.96 2.33 -24.39
N GLY A 492 23.97 1.71 -25.57
CA GLY A 492 23.26 2.18 -26.77
C GLY A 492 21.75 2.34 -26.62
N ALA A 493 21.10 2.78 -27.70
CA ALA A 493 19.68 3.11 -27.73
C ALA A 493 18.80 1.98 -27.13
N GLU A 494 17.79 2.37 -26.36
CA GLU A 494 16.94 1.47 -25.60
C GLU A 494 15.51 2.03 -25.50
N LEU A 495 14.55 1.32 -26.09
CA LEU A 495 13.11 1.57 -25.96
C LEU A 495 12.53 0.54 -25.00
N VAL A 496 11.82 1.01 -23.97
CA VAL A 496 11.19 0.19 -22.92
C VAL A 496 9.70 0.52 -22.86
N VAL A 497 8.83 -0.47 -23.04
CA VAL A 497 7.40 -0.37 -22.69
C VAL A 497 7.22 -1.08 -21.35
N LEU A 498 6.86 -0.31 -20.31
CA LEU A 498 6.68 -0.85 -18.96
C LEU A 498 5.39 -1.65 -18.85
N ASP A 499 5.40 -2.73 -18.07
CA ASP A 499 4.18 -3.47 -17.74
C ASP A 499 3.34 -2.70 -16.71
N VAL A 500 2.51 -1.79 -17.20
CA VAL A 500 1.57 -0.96 -16.44
C VAL A 500 0.16 -1.54 -16.39
N GLY A 501 -0.05 -2.75 -16.90
CA GLY A 501 -1.38 -3.37 -17.00
C GLY A 501 -2.18 -2.82 -18.18
N HIS A 502 -3.42 -2.43 -17.94
CA HIS A 502 -4.26 -1.79 -18.96
C HIS A 502 -3.93 -0.30 -19.01
N GLY A 503 -3.01 0.05 -19.91
CA GLY A 503 -2.51 1.40 -20.16
C GLY A 503 -1.17 1.40 -20.85
N THR A 504 -0.59 2.58 -21.05
CA THR A 504 0.73 2.75 -21.70
C THR A 504 1.66 3.60 -20.85
N ALA A 505 2.90 3.13 -20.74
CA ALA A 505 4.04 3.96 -20.31
C ALA A 505 5.30 3.46 -21.04
N ALA A 506 5.77 4.23 -22.02
CA ALA A 506 6.93 3.88 -22.82
C ALA A 506 8.06 4.91 -22.62
N LEU A 507 9.29 4.45 -22.45
CA LEU A 507 10.47 5.30 -22.32
C LEU A 507 11.50 4.95 -23.39
N LEU A 508 11.99 5.96 -24.10
CA LEU A 508 13.08 5.87 -25.06
C LEU A 508 14.30 6.58 -24.48
N ARG A 509 15.46 5.92 -24.49
CA ARG A 509 16.76 6.51 -24.19
C ARG A 509 17.70 6.31 -25.37
N VAL A 510 18.42 7.37 -25.73
CA VAL A 510 19.38 7.37 -26.82
C VAL A 510 20.64 8.13 -26.37
N PRO A 511 21.87 7.65 -26.65
CA PRO A 511 23.09 8.36 -26.27
C PRO A 511 23.16 9.78 -26.87
N GLY A 512 23.40 10.78 -26.02
CA GLY A 512 23.47 12.20 -26.40
C GLY A 512 22.13 12.93 -26.47
N GLU A 513 21.01 12.20 -26.38
CA GLU A 513 19.64 12.76 -26.39
C GLU A 513 19.05 12.87 -24.97
N ASP A 514 17.85 13.43 -24.91
CA ASP A 514 16.97 13.30 -23.75
C ASP A 514 16.50 11.84 -23.56
N VAL A 515 16.03 11.55 -22.35
CA VAL A 515 15.05 10.47 -22.20
C VAL A 515 13.69 11.00 -22.64
N TRP A 516 13.03 10.28 -23.54
CA TRP A 516 11.70 10.60 -24.02
C TRP A 516 10.67 9.66 -23.39
N LEU A 517 9.64 10.22 -22.76
CA LEU A 517 8.50 9.49 -22.20
C LEU A 517 7.31 9.62 -23.15
N PHE A 518 6.76 8.50 -23.62
CA PHE A 518 5.51 8.43 -24.38
C PHE A 518 4.44 7.77 -23.51
N ASP A 519 3.48 8.58 -23.08
CA ASP A 519 2.45 8.27 -22.08
C ASP A 519 2.98 7.79 -20.71
N ALA A 520 2.15 7.91 -19.68
CA ALA A 520 2.38 7.33 -18.36
C ALA A 520 1.06 7.14 -17.60
N GLY A 521 0.35 6.04 -17.83
CA GLY A 521 -0.90 5.76 -17.12
C GLY A 521 -1.23 4.28 -16.90
N SER A 522 -2.31 4.06 -16.13
CA SER A 522 -3.00 2.78 -16.03
C SER A 522 -4.43 2.95 -15.50
N LYS A 523 -5.39 2.18 -16.06
CA LYS A 523 -6.76 2.07 -15.56
C LYS A 523 -6.81 1.18 -14.31
N ASP A 524 -6.02 0.10 -14.26
CA ASP A 524 -6.10 -1.01 -13.29
C ASP A 524 -4.97 -1.08 -12.25
N ARG A 525 -3.74 -0.65 -12.57
CA ARG A 525 -2.59 -0.67 -11.65
C ARG A 525 -2.30 0.67 -10.99
N VAL A 526 -1.97 0.63 -9.70
CA VAL A 526 -1.37 1.75 -8.96
C VAL A 526 0.15 1.69 -9.01
N GLY A 527 0.82 2.84 -8.88
CA GLY A 527 2.29 2.91 -8.81
C GLY A 527 3.00 3.08 -10.15
N VAL A 528 2.30 3.33 -11.26
CA VAL A 528 2.92 3.66 -12.57
C VAL A 528 3.95 4.78 -12.43
N ALA A 529 3.62 5.83 -11.66
CA ALA A 529 4.54 6.92 -11.32
C ALA A 529 5.83 6.44 -10.65
N THR A 530 5.73 5.46 -9.74
CA THR A 530 6.89 4.82 -9.10
C THR A 530 7.74 4.08 -10.11
N CYS A 531 7.14 3.26 -10.99
CA CYS A 531 7.83 2.47 -12.00
C CYS A 531 8.53 3.33 -13.06
N VAL A 532 7.85 4.36 -13.58
CA VAL A 532 8.45 5.34 -14.50
C VAL A 532 9.58 6.09 -13.81
N GLY A 533 9.35 6.61 -12.60
CA GLY A 533 10.37 7.29 -11.82
C GLY A 533 11.57 6.40 -11.46
N GLU A 534 11.37 5.09 -11.28
CA GLU A 534 12.44 4.12 -11.07
C GLU A 534 13.27 3.92 -12.33
N GLN A 535 12.64 3.77 -13.49
CA GLN A 535 13.35 3.69 -14.78
C GLN A 535 14.12 4.99 -15.10
N LEU A 536 13.53 6.16 -14.79
CA LEU A 536 14.22 7.46 -14.91
C LEU A 536 15.43 7.57 -13.96
N ARG A 537 15.34 7.03 -12.73
CA ARG A 537 16.46 6.96 -11.78
C ARG A 537 17.54 5.97 -12.22
N ARG A 538 17.17 4.80 -12.76
CA ARG A 538 18.09 3.80 -13.35
C ARG A 538 18.95 4.39 -14.46
N TRP A 539 18.31 5.12 -15.37
CA TRP A 539 18.96 5.82 -16.47
C TRP A 539 19.61 7.15 -16.05
N GLN A 540 19.51 7.56 -14.79
CA GLN A 540 20.06 8.80 -14.24
C GLN A 540 19.65 10.05 -15.04
N THR A 541 18.38 10.07 -15.47
CA THR A 541 17.80 11.09 -16.36
C THR A 541 18.02 12.50 -15.82
N ARG A 542 18.62 13.36 -16.65
CA ARG A 542 18.81 14.80 -16.38
C ARG A 542 17.79 15.63 -17.14
N ASP A 543 17.82 15.53 -18.46
CA ASP A 543 16.81 16.07 -19.35
C ASP A 543 15.75 15.00 -19.64
N LEU A 544 14.49 15.33 -19.34
CA LEU A 544 13.31 14.58 -19.75
C LEU A 544 12.58 15.38 -20.84
N SER A 545 12.03 14.67 -21.82
CA SER A 545 11.02 15.22 -22.74
C SER A 545 9.82 14.28 -22.81
N VAL A 546 8.61 14.81 -23.00
CA VAL A 546 7.35 14.09 -22.80
C VAL A 546 6.41 14.26 -24.00
N VAL A 547 5.87 13.14 -24.47
CA VAL A 547 4.83 13.06 -25.49
C VAL A 547 3.61 12.37 -24.89
N VAL A 548 2.42 12.93 -25.10
CA VAL A 548 1.16 12.35 -24.64
C VAL A 548 0.22 12.14 -25.80
N SER A 549 -0.25 10.90 -25.98
CA SER A 549 -1.15 10.55 -27.08
C SER A 549 -2.54 11.17 -26.86
N HIS A 550 -3.14 10.93 -25.70
CA HIS A 550 -4.44 11.45 -25.29
C HIS A 550 -4.55 11.50 -23.75
N ARG A 551 -5.62 12.11 -23.22
CA ARG A 551 -5.72 12.48 -21.79
C ARG A 551 -6.34 11.41 -20.88
N ASP A 552 -6.77 10.29 -21.42
CA ASP A 552 -7.42 9.22 -20.66
C ASP A 552 -6.52 8.64 -19.58
N ARG A 553 -7.15 8.12 -18.51
CA ARG A 553 -6.48 7.83 -17.23
C ARG A 553 -5.36 6.79 -17.38
N ASP A 554 -5.50 5.86 -18.31
CA ASP A 554 -4.54 4.83 -18.66
C ASP A 554 -3.35 5.29 -19.51
N HIS A 555 -3.36 6.55 -19.94
CA HIS A 555 -2.24 7.21 -20.61
C HIS A 555 -1.70 8.41 -19.81
N SER A 556 -2.52 9.02 -18.93
CA SER A 556 -2.16 10.25 -18.22
C SER A 556 -1.94 10.14 -16.71
N SER A 557 -2.40 9.07 -16.02
CA SER A 557 -2.57 9.11 -14.55
C SER A 557 -1.31 9.31 -13.70
N ALA A 558 -0.11 9.04 -14.24
CA ALA A 558 1.14 9.27 -13.53
C ALA A 558 1.80 10.61 -13.91
N LEU A 559 1.39 11.26 -15.01
CA LEU A 559 2.02 12.47 -15.52
C LEU A 559 2.13 13.59 -14.49
N PRO A 560 1.09 13.94 -13.69
CA PRO A 560 1.23 15.02 -12.70
C PRO A 560 2.36 14.79 -11.69
N TRP A 561 2.56 13.54 -11.26
CA TRP A 561 3.62 13.17 -10.32
C TRP A 561 5.02 13.18 -10.99
N ILE A 562 5.08 12.87 -12.29
CA ILE A 562 6.33 12.86 -13.05
C ILE A 562 6.75 14.30 -13.37
N LEU A 563 5.84 15.13 -13.87
CA LEU A 563 6.09 16.51 -14.30
C LEU A 563 6.51 17.41 -13.12
N GLU A 564 5.93 17.19 -11.93
CA GLU A 564 6.35 17.84 -10.67
C GLU A 564 7.83 17.55 -10.29
N ARG A 565 8.42 16.45 -10.78
CA ARG A 565 9.76 15.95 -10.37
C ARG A 565 10.81 15.98 -11.48
N TRP A 566 10.37 15.88 -12.72
CA TRP A 566 11.16 16.04 -13.93
C TRP A 566 10.41 16.97 -14.88
N PRO A 567 10.52 18.31 -14.70
CA PRO A 567 9.95 19.28 -15.62
C PRO A 567 10.51 19.03 -17.03
N PRO A 568 9.67 18.83 -18.05
CA PRO A 568 10.15 18.42 -19.36
C PRO A 568 10.71 19.60 -20.14
N ARG A 569 11.82 19.40 -20.88
CA ARG A 569 12.35 20.44 -21.77
C ARG A 569 11.53 20.55 -23.05
N VAL A 570 11.08 19.42 -23.61
CA VAL A 570 10.13 19.36 -24.72
C VAL A 570 8.87 18.65 -24.26
N ALA A 571 7.73 19.29 -24.48
CA ALA A 571 6.40 18.76 -24.19
C ALA A 571 5.60 18.71 -25.51
N ALA A 572 4.94 17.59 -25.80
CA ALA A 572 4.22 17.40 -27.05
C ALA A 572 2.92 16.59 -26.89
N GLY A 573 1.99 16.80 -27.82
CA GLY A 573 0.68 16.15 -27.82
C GLY A 573 -0.27 16.66 -26.75
N ALA A 574 -1.10 15.77 -26.21
CA ALA A 574 -2.31 16.10 -25.44
C ALA A 574 -2.07 16.54 -23.97
N LEU A 575 -1.03 17.35 -23.71
CA LEU A 575 -0.64 17.78 -22.35
C LEU A 575 -1.48 18.94 -21.78
N GLU A 576 -2.18 19.71 -22.62
CA GLU A 576 -2.94 20.90 -22.17
C GLU A 576 -3.97 20.56 -21.08
N GLY A 577 -3.94 21.29 -19.96
CA GLY A 577 -4.80 21.03 -18.80
C GLY A 577 -4.44 19.77 -17.99
N THR A 578 -3.23 19.22 -18.15
CA THR A 578 -2.67 18.22 -17.24
C THR A 578 -2.17 18.91 -15.96
N PRO A 579 -2.59 18.50 -14.75
CA PRO A 579 -2.06 19.09 -13.52
C PRO A 579 -0.54 18.93 -13.44
N GLY A 580 0.17 19.98 -13.03
CA GLY A 580 1.64 20.02 -13.04
C GLY A 580 2.26 20.41 -14.39
N TRP A 581 1.45 20.84 -15.38
CA TRP A 581 1.92 21.41 -16.65
C TRP A 581 1.30 22.80 -16.87
N GLU A 582 2.15 23.81 -17.11
CA GLU A 582 1.74 25.22 -17.27
C GLU A 582 2.15 25.83 -18.64
N GLY A 583 2.86 25.07 -19.48
CA GLY A 583 3.31 25.55 -20.80
C GLY A 583 2.35 25.24 -21.95
N GLN A 584 2.69 25.69 -23.16
CA GLN A 584 2.06 25.20 -24.39
C GLN A 584 2.87 24.02 -24.95
N PRO A 585 2.26 22.84 -25.17
CA PRO A 585 2.93 21.71 -25.80
C PRO A 585 2.99 21.87 -27.32
N ILE A 586 3.95 21.21 -27.96
CA ILE A 586 3.98 21.04 -29.42
C ILE A 586 2.87 20.06 -29.81
N ASP A 587 1.81 20.56 -30.43
CA ASP A 587 0.68 19.74 -30.87
C ASP A 587 0.17 20.16 -32.26
N ILE A 588 -0.53 19.25 -32.93
CA ILE A 588 -1.12 19.46 -34.25
C ILE A 588 -2.58 19.02 -34.26
N LYS A 589 -3.37 19.58 -35.19
CA LYS A 589 -4.73 19.09 -35.47
C LYS A 589 -4.72 17.80 -36.29
N ARG A 590 -3.90 17.75 -37.33
CA ARG A 590 -3.78 16.62 -38.27
C ARG A 590 -2.43 16.66 -38.98
N GLY A 591 -1.96 15.52 -39.49
CA GLY A 591 -0.72 15.43 -40.28
C GLY A 591 0.49 14.96 -39.47
N ARG A 592 1.66 15.54 -39.76
CA ARG A 592 2.94 15.24 -39.11
C ARG A 592 3.73 16.51 -38.78
N VAL A 593 4.44 16.52 -37.64
CA VAL A 593 5.43 17.56 -37.28
C VAL A 593 6.66 16.91 -36.66
N GLN A 594 7.85 17.47 -36.90
CA GLN A 594 9.09 17.01 -36.27
C GLN A 594 9.24 17.62 -34.87
N LEU A 595 9.64 16.82 -33.89
CA LEU A 595 9.92 17.28 -32.52
C LEU A 595 11.43 17.63 -32.39
N PRO A 596 11.79 18.66 -31.60
CA PRO A 596 13.18 19.08 -31.45
C PRO A 596 14.01 18.10 -30.60
N THR A 597 15.05 17.54 -31.21
CA THR A 597 16.05 16.63 -30.63
C THR A 597 17.44 17.30 -30.60
N ARG A 598 18.47 16.63 -30.03
CA ARG A 598 19.83 17.18 -29.83
C ARG A 598 20.90 16.57 -30.75
N GLY A 599 20.66 15.44 -31.39
CA GLY A 599 21.62 14.65 -32.14
C GLY A 599 21.01 13.95 -33.36
N GLN A 600 21.26 12.65 -33.50
CA GLN A 600 20.86 11.85 -34.68
C GLN A 600 19.45 11.23 -34.57
N LEU A 601 18.68 11.57 -33.54
CA LEU A 601 17.31 11.06 -33.35
C LEU A 601 16.32 11.93 -34.13
N GLU A 602 15.56 11.34 -35.05
CA GLU A 602 14.37 12.00 -35.60
C GLU A 602 13.12 11.49 -34.87
N LEU A 603 12.36 12.41 -34.28
CA LEU A 603 11.04 12.13 -33.73
C LEU A 603 9.98 12.92 -34.50
N PHE A 604 8.89 12.24 -34.89
CA PHE A 604 7.74 12.89 -35.52
C PHE A 604 6.47 12.60 -34.75
N LEU A 605 5.76 13.67 -34.37
CA LEU A 605 4.41 13.61 -33.83
C LEU A 605 3.44 13.52 -35.00
N LEU A 606 2.63 12.46 -35.04
CA LEU A 606 1.63 12.21 -36.08
C LEU A 606 0.22 12.27 -35.47
N ARG A 607 -0.77 12.76 -36.21
CA ARG A 607 -2.17 12.76 -35.76
C ARG A 607 -3.14 12.58 -36.94
N GLY A 608 -4.01 11.57 -36.85
CA GLY A 608 -4.98 11.24 -37.90
C GLY A 608 -6.29 12.01 -37.84
N SER A 609 -6.80 12.31 -36.64
CA SER A 609 -8.07 13.03 -36.45
C SER A 609 -7.94 14.14 -35.39
N ASP A 610 -8.63 15.25 -35.57
CA ASP A 610 -8.65 16.36 -34.60
C ASP A 610 -9.70 16.19 -33.49
N VAL A 611 -10.53 15.14 -33.58
CA VAL A 611 -11.47 14.65 -32.56
C VAL A 611 -10.75 14.41 -31.21
N PRO A 612 -11.39 14.65 -30.04
CA PRO A 612 -10.81 14.36 -28.72
C PRO A 612 -10.76 12.85 -28.37
N GLY A 613 -10.03 12.51 -27.29
CA GLY A 613 -9.93 11.12 -26.79
C GLY A 613 -9.13 10.20 -27.72
N ASN A 614 -9.50 8.91 -27.73
CA ASN A 614 -8.88 7.82 -28.51
C ASN A 614 -8.56 8.20 -29.96
N GLU A 615 -9.54 8.68 -30.73
CA GLU A 615 -9.35 9.06 -32.15
C GLU A 615 -8.36 10.21 -32.35
N GLY A 616 -8.24 11.07 -31.34
CA GLY A 616 -7.29 12.16 -31.28
C GLY A 616 -5.87 11.75 -30.90
N SER A 617 -5.59 10.46 -30.70
CA SER A 617 -4.29 9.99 -30.23
C SER A 617 -3.15 10.47 -31.11
N ARG A 618 -2.17 11.13 -30.49
CA ARG A 618 -0.92 11.49 -31.16
C ARG A 618 0.00 10.27 -31.15
N CYS A 619 0.42 9.84 -32.33
CA CYS A 619 1.43 8.80 -32.48
C CYS A 619 2.83 9.42 -32.48
N LEU A 620 3.83 8.66 -32.03
CA LEU A 620 5.24 9.01 -32.11
C LEU A 620 5.94 8.06 -33.09
N GLU A 621 6.33 8.57 -34.26
CA GLU A 621 7.32 7.93 -35.13
C GLU A 621 8.72 8.23 -34.57
N ILE A 622 9.54 7.19 -34.42
CA ILE A 622 10.90 7.23 -33.91
C ILE A 622 11.83 6.73 -35.02
N ARG A 623 12.91 7.47 -35.33
CA ARG A 623 13.96 7.01 -36.26
C ARG A 623 15.34 7.22 -35.66
N TRP A 624 16.15 6.17 -35.65
CA TRP A 624 17.51 6.19 -35.13
C TRP A 624 18.40 5.32 -36.01
N GLY A 625 19.27 5.97 -36.80
CA GLY A 625 20.00 5.29 -37.87
C GLY A 625 19.04 4.62 -38.87
N SER A 626 19.23 3.31 -39.11
CA SER A 626 18.35 2.50 -39.95
C SER A 626 17.08 1.98 -39.24
N TRP A 627 16.97 2.15 -37.91
CA TRP A 627 15.87 1.60 -37.11
C TRP A 627 14.68 2.55 -37.05
N ARG A 628 13.47 2.02 -37.28
CA ARG A 628 12.20 2.78 -37.24
C ARG A 628 11.19 2.16 -36.28
N GLY A 629 10.79 2.93 -35.27
CA GLY A 629 9.72 2.59 -34.32
C GLY A 629 8.47 3.44 -34.50
N LEU A 630 7.33 2.93 -34.06
CA LEU A 630 6.06 3.66 -34.02
C LEU A 630 5.27 3.31 -32.75
N LEU A 631 4.87 4.34 -32.01
CA LEU A 631 3.99 4.24 -30.84
C LEU A 631 2.68 4.97 -31.15
N THR A 632 1.51 4.33 -31.04
CA THR A 632 0.27 4.88 -31.64
C THR A 632 -0.63 5.67 -30.70
N GLY A 633 -0.56 5.44 -29.39
CA GLY A 633 -1.71 5.73 -28.52
C GLY A 633 -2.93 4.89 -28.96
N ASP A 634 -4.14 5.36 -28.68
CA ASP A 634 -5.37 4.56 -28.84
C ASP A 634 -6.24 4.99 -30.03
N ALA A 635 -5.61 5.37 -31.14
CA ALA A 635 -6.31 5.64 -32.40
C ALA A 635 -7.04 4.39 -32.94
N GLU A 636 -8.32 4.50 -33.30
CA GLU A 636 -9.13 3.35 -33.77
C GLU A 636 -9.78 3.56 -35.14
N GLN A 637 -10.75 4.46 -35.25
CA GLN A 637 -11.58 4.65 -36.44
C GLN A 637 -11.03 5.82 -37.27
N ASP A 638 -11.53 7.04 -37.06
CA ASP A 638 -11.08 8.25 -37.76
C ASP A 638 -9.58 8.52 -37.53
N GLY A 639 -9.05 8.15 -36.36
CA GLY A 639 -7.63 8.24 -36.05
C GLY A 639 -6.76 7.37 -36.95
N LEU A 640 -7.08 6.08 -37.13
CA LEU A 640 -6.33 5.22 -38.04
C LEU A 640 -6.62 5.53 -39.52
N ALA A 641 -7.87 5.88 -39.85
CA ALA A 641 -8.25 6.27 -41.20
C ALA A 641 -7.46 7.52 -41.66
N GLY A 642 -7.32 8.52 -40.79
CA GLY A 642 -6.53 9.71 -41.08
C GLY A 642 -5.02 9.44 -41.17
N LEU A 643 -4.47 8.55 -40.34
CA LEU A 643 -3.06 8.15 -40.45
C LEU A 643 -2.76 7.40 -41.77
N LEU A 644 -3.75 6.78 -42.39
CA LEU A 644 -3.63 6.09 -43.68
C LEU A 644 -3.58 7.03 -44.89
N GLU A 645 -3.76 8.35 -44.73
CA GLU A 645 -3.60 9.29 -45.84
C GLU A 645 -2.13 9.32 -46.37
N PRO A 646 -1.91 9.70 -47.65
CA PRO A 646 -0.57 9.79 -48.23
C PRO A 646 0.33 10.78 -47.47
N GLY A 647 1.63 10.48 -47.33
CA GLY A 647 2.61 11.36 -46.69
C GLY A 647 2.54 11.49 -45.16
N ILE A 648 1.48 11.01 -44.49
CA ILE A 648 1.41 10.99 -43.03
C ILE A 648 2.19 9.80 -42.48
N LEU A 649 1.79 8.57 -42.82
CA LEU A 649 2.38 7.33 -42.28
C LEU A 649 2.81 6.37 -43.40
N GLU A 650 4.09 6.04 -43.43
CA GLU A 650 4.71 5.21 -44.49
C GLU A 650 5.76 4.26 -43.90
N GLY A 651 5.50 2.94 -43.95
CA GLY A 651 6.44 1.90 -43.52
C GLY A 651 7.63 1.70 -44.50
N PRO A 652 8.48 0.68 -44.27
CA PRO A 652 8.41 -0.31 -43.20
C PRO A 652 8.86 0.25 -41.84
N TYR A 653 8.37 -0.37 -40.76
CA TYR A 653 8.83 -0.16 -39.39
C TYR A 653 9.46 -1.45 -38.84
N ASP A 654 10.49 -1.32 -38.00
CA ASP A 654 11.04 -2.45 -37.25
C ASP A 654 10.11 -2.86 -36.11
N LEU A 655 9.51 -1.88 -35.43
CA LEU A 655 8.67 -2.08 -34.26
C LEU A 655 7.44 -1.19 -34.33
N VAL A 656 6.26 -1.77 -34.08
CA VAL A 656 5.00 -1.02 -33.88
C VAL A 656 4.36 -1.47 -32.58
N LEU A 657 4.15 -0.54 -31.64
CA LEU A 657 3.23 -0.72 -30.52
C LEU A 657 1.80 -0.52 -31.05
N LEU A 658 0.91 -1.50 -30.87
CA LEU A 658 -0.47 -1.44 -31.37
C LEU A 658 -1.35 -0.47 -30.57
N PRO A 659 -2.39 0.10 -31.20
CA PRO A 659 -3.33 0.97 -30.51
C PRO A 659 -4.30 0.23 -29.60
N HIS A 660 -4.85 0.98 -28.64
CA HIS A 660 -5.96 0.59 -27.76
C HIS A 660 -5.75 -0.79 -27.12
N HIS A 661 -4.54 -0.98 -26.59
CA HIS A 661 -4.09 -2.19 -25.90
C HIS A 661 -4.23 -3.49 -26.72
N GLY A 662 -4.21 -3.37 -28.05
CA GLY A 662 -4.40 -4.49 -28.97
C GLY A 662 -5.86 -4.90 -29.15
N SER A 663 -6.77 -3.92 -29.22
CA SER A 663 -8.19 -4.10 -29.57
C SER A 663 -8.41 -4.18 -31.08
N GLU A 664 -9.53 -4.77 -31.51
CA GLU A 664 -9.90 -4.87 -32.93
C GLU A 664 -10.51 -3.55 -33.44
N SER A 665 -9.92 -2.96 -34.48
CA SER A 665 -10.48 -1.83 -35.23
C SER A 665 -10.66 -2.18 -36.72
N PRO A 666 -11.72 -1.67 -37.40
CA PRO A 666 -11.92 -1.85 -38.85
C PRO A 666 -10.72 -1.41 -39.72
N HIS A 667 -9.93 -0.44 -39.28
CA HIS A 667 -8.80 0.10 -40.04
C HIS A 667 -7.45 -0.51 -39.64
N LEU A 668 -7.38 -1.26 -38.55
CA LEU A 668 -6.12 -1.84 -38.04
C LEU A 668 -5.41 -2.73 -39.07
N ASP A 669 -6.19 -3.50 -39.82
CA ASP A 669 -5.68 -4.44 -40.82
C ASP A 669 -5.07 -3.73 -42.04
N ALA A 670 -5.62 -2.55 -42.40
CA ALA A 670 -5.04 -1.65 -43.40
C ALA A 670 -3.80 -0.90 -42.86
N PHE A 671 -3.84 -0.47 -41.60
CA PHE A 671 -2.71 0.12 -40.89
C PHE A 671 -1.51 -0.85 -40.84
N LEU A 672 -1.72 -2.12 -40.48
CA LEU A 672 -0.65 -3.15 -40.51
C LEU A 672 -0.08 -3.39 -41.92
N ARG A 673 -0.91 -3.30 -42.97
CA ARG A 673 -0.45 -3.36 -44.38
C ARG A 673 0.37 -2.14 -44.82
N ARG A 674 0.09 -0.95 -44.28
CA ARG A 674 0.88 0.28 -44.51
C ARG A 674 2.19 0.28 -43.72
N CYS A 675 2.14 -0.10 -42.45
CA CYS A 675 3.29 -0.08 -41.55
C CYS A 675 4.31 -1.18 -41.84
N ARG A 676 3.86 -2.36 -42.30
CA ARG A 676 4.71 -3.54 -42.56
C ARG A 676 5.70 -3.84 -41.41
N PRO A 677 5.24 -3.96 -40.16
CA PRO A 677 6.11 -4.15 -38.99
C PRO A 677 6.90 -5.47 -39.06
N LYS A 678 8.19 -5.44 -38.68
CA LYS A 678 8.97 -6.66 -38.40
C LYS A 678 8.58 -7.29 -37.06
N GLU A 679 8.27 -6.47 -36.05
CA GLU A 679 7.82 -6.89 -34.73
C GLU A 679 6.65 -6.01 -34.24
N ILE A 680 5.68 -6.64 -33.57
CA ILE A 680 4.46 -6.01 -33.06
C ILE A 680 4.40 -6.11 -31.54
N TRP A 681 4.22 -5.00 -30.84
CA TRP A 681 4.10 -4.96 -29.39
C TRP A 681 2.70 -4.57 -28.94
N ILE A 682 2.28 -5.07 -27.79
CA ILE A 682 0.98 -4.77 -27.18
C ILE A 682 1.17 -4.48 -25.68
N SER A 683 0.83 -3.27 -25.23
CA SER A 683 0.72 -2.96 -23.80
C SER A 683 -0.67 -3.37 -23.31
N CYS A 684 -0.76 -4.38 -22.45
CA CYS A 684 -2.03 -4.89 -21.94
C CYS A 684 -1.90 -5.58 -20.57
N GLY A 685 -2.96 -5.52 -19.75
CA GLY A 685 -3.04 -6.17 -18.43
C GLY A 685 -3.66 -7.57 -18.43
N SER A 686 -4.09 -8.04 -19.60
CA SER A 686 -4.77 -9.32 -19.84
C SER A 686 -4.17 -10.03 -21.05
N PRO A 687 -4.55 -11.29 -21.36
CA PRO A 687 -4.26 -11.86 -22.68
C PRO A 687 -4.73 -10.90 -23.79
N ALA A 688 -3.88 -10.64 -24.78
CA ALA A 688 -4.18 -9.71 -25.86
C ALA A 688 -5.22 -10.32 -26.82
N ALA A 689 -6.29 -9.59 -27.11
CA ALA A 689 -7.41 -10.09 -27.93
C ALA A 689 -6.95 -10.50 -29.35
N LEU A 690 -6.12 -9.67 -29.97
CA LEU A 690 -5.53 -9.92 -31.29
C LEU A 690 -4.47 -11.05 -31.33
N GLY A 691 -3.97 -11.53 -30.19
CA GLY A 691 -2.86 -12.50 -30.16
C GLY A 691 -3.08 -13.73 -31.07
N PRO A 692 -4.23 -14.42 -30.96
CA PRO A 692 -4.58 -15.56 -31.82
C PRO A 692 -4.83 -15.22 -33.30
N GLU A 693 -5.00 -13.95 -33.66
CA GLU A 693 -5.03 -13.49 -35.06
C GLU A 693 -3.61 -13.22 -35.57
N LEU A 694 -2.78 -12.53 -34.79
CA LEU A 694 -1.37 -12.29 -35.12
C LEU A 694 -0.59 -13.61 -35.27
N ASP A 695 -0.84 -14.60 -34.40
CA ASP A 695 -0.32 -15.96 -34.50
C ASP A 695 -0.76 -16.65 -35.81
N ARG A 696 -2.05 -16.55 -36.19
CA ARG A 696 -2.57 -17.11 -37.45
C ARG A 696 -2.03 -16.42 -38.69
N GLN A 697 -1.73 -15.13 -38.61
CA GLN A 697 -1.07 -14.37 -39.68
C GLN A 697 0.46 -14.57 -39.70
N GLY A 698 1.03 -15.41 -38.81
CA GLY A 698 2.47 -15.67 -38.74
C GLY A 698 3.30 -14.45 -38.34
N ARG A 699 2.70 -13.45 -37.69
CA ARG A 699 3.37 -12.20 -37.31
C ARG A 699 4.13 -12.37 -36.00
N ARG A 700 5.35 -11.84 -35.95
CA ARG A 700 6.14 -11.80 -34.71
C ARG A 700 5.57 -10.72 -33.78
N TRP A 701 5.01 -11.13 -32.64
CA TRP A 701 4.45 -10.20 -31.65
C TRP A 701 4.87 -10.53 -30.22
N SER A 702 4.64 -9.59 -29.29
CA SER A 702 4.82 -9.76 -27.85
C SER A 702 3.92 -8.80 -27.07
N SER A 703 3.62 -9.12 -25.80
CA SER A 703 2.81 -8.26 -24.94
C SER A 703 3.31 -8.18 -23.50
N THR A 704 3.02 -7.05 -22.84
CA THR A 704 3.46 -6.81 -21.46
C THR A 704 2.90 -7.84 -20.48
N TYR A 705 1.63 -8.23 -20.65
CA TYR A 705 0.99 -9.31 -19.90
C TYR A 705 1.79 -10.64 -19.90
N ARG A 706 2.44 -10.98 -21.01
CA ARG A 706 3.14 -12.26 -21.18
C ARG A 706 4.62 -12.20 -20.81
N ALA A 707 5.27 -11.06 -21.03
CA ALA A 707 6.73 -10.91 -20.93
C ALA A 707 7.20 -9.97 -19.81
N GLY A 708 6.30 -9.24 -19.14
CA GLY A 708 6.67 -8.09 -18.30
C GLY A 708 7.03 -6.88 -19.16
N ALA A 709 7.98 -6.05 -18.71
CA ALA A 709 8.42 -4.90 -19.52
C ALA A 709 9.08 -5.35 -20.83
N LEU A 710 8.61 -4.82 -21.96
CA LEU A 710 9.18 -5.10 -23.28
C LEU A 710 10.37 -4.17 -23.52
N VAL A 711 11.49 -4.70 -24.01
CA VAL A 711 12.74 -3.93 -24.22
C VAL A 711 13.31 -4.22 -25.61
N ALA A 712 13.54 -3.15 -26.37
CA ALA A 712 14.15 -3.17 -27.69
C ALA A 712 15.41 -2.32 -27.64
N ARG A 713 16.50 -2.83 -28.22
CA ARG A 713 17.78 -2.12 -28.31
C ARG A 713 18.15 -1.97 -29.78
N PRO A 714 17.90 -0.80 -30.39
CA PRO A 714 18.38 -0.49 -31.74
C PRO A 714 19.91 -0.60 -31.79
N LEU A 715 20.40 -1.71 -32.33
CA LEU A 715 21.82 -1.94 -32.56
C LEU A 715 22.26 -1.12 -33.79
N PHE A 716 23.39 -0.43 -33.66
CA PHE A 716 24.17 -0.09 -34.85
C PHE A 716 24.90 -1.33 -35.33
N GLU A 717 24.73 -1.68 -36.60
CA GLU A 717 25.89 -2.19 -37.35
C GLU A 717 26.85 -1.01 -37.51
N THR A 718 27.90 -0.95 -36.69
CA THR A 718 28.98 0.02 -36.87
C THR A 718 29.78 -0.37 -38.10
N VAL A 719 29.32 0.09 -39.27
CA VAL A 719 30.08 0.07 -40.51
C VAL A 719 31.30 0.98 -40.32
N PHE A 720 32.39 0.39 -39.86
CA PHE A 720 33.72 0.93 -40.07
C PHE A 720 33.98 0.94 -41.58
N THR A 721 33.72 2.08 -42.22
CA THR A 721 34.36 2.38 -43.51
C THR A 721 35.87 2.39 -43.30
N PRO A 722 36.65 1.72 -44.17
CA PRO A 722 38.09 1.54 -44.01
C PRO A 722 38.90 2.84 -44.16
#